data_AF-A0A818TDF5-F1
#
_entry.id   AF-A0A818TDF5-F1
#
_cell.length_a   1.000
_cell.length_b   1.000
_cell.length_c   1.000
_cell.angle_alpha   90.00
_cell.angle_beta   90.00
_cell.angle_gamma   90.00
#
_symmetry.space_group_name_H-M   'P 1'
#
loop_
_entity.id
_entity.type
_entity.pdbx_description
1 polymer ?
#
loop_
_entity_poly.entity_id
_entity_poly.type
_entity_poly.pdbx_seq_one_letter_code
_entity_poly.pdbx_strand_id
1 'polypeptide(L)'
;MDTTSFNTDSFRDLTFDLLSGIANDPTKLDEFIDAYLIKIHERKDSDHLRKYTRDIYEKILTLQTVHTNPGFQLKDTFHEKIVVVYFWTFSNIHSSHMMPKLIGIDKRYSNAGVRFALYDILLFFKVTVIGIHSPKYEHEKHKANIRHAIEEQSLPFNVVNDNGLQVWKRVECQIWPTVLIFGPDALPLFIFEGENHVQHTEIFLQPILNHYKSSVRASPSSSSIIKTSSEDIVANITTPKPTKFTYPSHLCVTANGQLCISFAGSNQLILCEIDGKVIEVVGNGHPGMADGEIQQVEFDSPHGLVEYNSCIYIADTNNHAIRVFDPNSRRVLTLIGTGRLGSDKIGGLKRSQQPIASPWDLCITESPFDHKTVLLISMAGQHQIWAYAFEETQWWNNVILQKNACLAIIGSGEEGNRNDSEPMSATLAAPRGICNGVMNGQPVLFIADSNSSSIRVVTLQNGTVTNLIGGDTDPKNLSAFGDLDGSGFNAKLQHPLGVAFHYSSSQLYITDTFNNKLKRVDMNTHVCSSYFVTDIDTKKQRGELNSAKFNEPQGLTIFDHFMFVADKNNSHIKRIDLDHGTVIRCRFDLSETLNEERSFGSKQAYLAILLPDTFQLRDGNTGTWTIEDQDGFKICDGELTRYMSDQMLLDYIPRDKQVAHLKYELVICEDDKCTMMNGEVQPVNETDSIIEFVIKIDQPESNTN
;
A
#
# COMPACT_ATOMS: atom_id res chain seq x y z
N MET A 1 -7.30 -33.58 25.35
CA MET A 1 -6.36 -34.36 24.53
C MET A 1 -5.21 -34.75 25.42
N ASP A 2 -4.75 -36.00 25.29
CA ASP A 2 -3.63 -36.53 26.05
C ASP A 2 -2.37 -35.77 25.64
N THR A 3 -1.70 -35.08 26.58
CA THR A 3 -0.52 -34.25 26.30
C THR A 3 0.69 -35.09 25.86
N THR A 4 0.54 -36.40 25.73
CA THR A 4 1.51 -37.40 25.26
C THR A 4 1.76 -37.38 23.73
N SER A 5 0.98 -36.64 22.93
CA SER A 5 1.04 -36.70 21.46
C SER A 5 2.17 -35.92 20.77
N PHE A 6 2.96 -35.12 21.51
CA PHE A 6 4.08 -34.35 20.96
C PHE A 6 5.32 -35.25 20.75
N ASN A 7 5.32 -36.00 19.64
CA ASN A 7 6.19 -37.16 19.42
C ASN A 7 7.39 -36.90 18.49
N THR A 8 7.84 -35.65 18.36
CA THR A 8 8.87 -35.23 17.38
C THR A 8 10.09 -34.60 18.05
N ASP A 9 11.25 -34.71 17.40
CA ASP A 9 12.55 -34.20 17.87
C ASP A 9 12.83 -32.74 17.42
N SER A 10 11.94 -32.15 16.62
CA SER A 10 12.08 -30.80 16.06
C SER A 10 11.06 -29.82 16.65
N PHE A 11 11.50 -28.65 17.13
CA PHE A 11 10.62 -27.58 17.61
C PHE A 11 9.66 -27.06 16.52
N ARG A 12 10.02 -27.25 15.25
CA ARG A 12 9.18 -26.96 14.09
C ARG A 12 7.93 -27.83 14.07
N ASP A 13 8.10 -29.14 14.14
CA ASP A 13 7.00 -30.11 14.16
C ASP A 13 6.10 -29.87 15.38
N LEU A 14 6.72 -29.63 16.53
CA LEU A 14 6.01 -29.26 17.76
C LEU A 14 5.17 -27.98 17.61
N THR A 15 5.66 -26.98 16.87
CA THR A 15 4.92 -25.73 16.59
C THR A 15 3.73 -25.99 15.65
N PHE A 16 3.91 -26.82 14.62
CA PHE A 16 2.83 -27.20 13.70
C PHE A 16 1.72 -28.03 14.38
N ASP A 17 2.10 -28.98 15.24
CA ASP A 17 1.15 -29.76 16.04
C ASP A 17 0.34 -28.85 16.97
N LEU A 18 1.00 -27.87 17.59
CA LEU A 18 0.37 -26.87 18.45
C LEU A 18 -0.61 -25.98 17.68
N LEU A 19 -0.20 -25.45 16.52
CA LEU A 19 -1.06 -24.64 15.64
C LEU A 19 -2.33 -25.41 15.23
N SER A 20 -2.16 -26.69 14.91
CA SER A 20 -3.28 -27.59 14.58
C SER A 20 -4.20 -27.81 15.79
N GLY A 21 -3.65 -27.93 17.00
CA GLY A 21 -4.42 -28.02 18.25
C GLY A 21 -5.21 -26.74 18.56
N ILE A 22 -4.58 -25.57 18.41
CA ILE A 22 -5.21 -24.25 18.63
C ILE A 22 -6.36 -24.01 17.64
N ALA A 23 -6.18 -24.39 16.38
CA ALA A 23 -7.24 -24.27 15.37
C ALA A 23 -8.52 -25.03 15.76
N ASN A 24 -8.41 -26.09 16.57
CA ASN A 24 -9.54 -26.88 17.05
C ASN A 24 -10.21 -26.30 18.30
N ASP A 25 -9.47 -25.68 19.22
CA ASP A 25 -10.00 -25.05 20.44
C ASP A 25 -9.20 -23.80 20.83
N PRO A 26 -9.52 -22.63 20.24
CA PRO A 26 -8.79 -21.38 20.50
C PRO A 26 -8.87 -20.90 21.95
N THR A 27 -9.88 -21.37 22.72
CA THR A 27 -10.11 -20.94 24.11
C THR A 27 -9.04 -21.46 25.07
N LYS A 28 -8.27 -22.47 24.66
CA LYS A 28 -7.22 -23.13 25.45
C LYS A 28 -5.81 -22.75 25.04
N LEU A 29 -5.66 -21.66 24.28
CA LEU A 29 -4.37 -21.21 23.79
C LEU A 29 -3.31 -21.10 24.91
N ASP A 30 -3.67 -20.47 26.03
CA ASP A 30 -2.77 -20.30 27.18
C ASP A 30 -2.32 -21.65 27.75
N GLU A 31 -3.25 -22.59 27.96
CA GLU A 31 -2.94 -23.94 28.47
C GLU A 31 -2.04 -24.72 27.52
N PHE A 32 -2.29 -24.62 26.21
CA PHE A 32 -1.49 -25.32 25.21
C PHE A 32 -0.07 -24.75 25.11
N ILE A 33 0.08 -23.43 25.15
CA ILE A 33 1.40 -22.79 25.14
C ILE A 33 2.15 -23.09 26.45
N ASP A 34 1.49 -23.06 27.60
CA ASP A 34 2.13 -23.38 28.88
C ASP A 34 2.66 -24.82 28.90
N ALA A 35 1.82 -25.79 28.50
CA ALA A 35 2.21 -27.19 28.40
C ALA A 35 3.35 -27.42 27.38
N TYR A 36 3.33 -26.70 26.27
CA TYR A 36 4.41 -26.73 25.27
C TYR A 36 5.72 -26.22 25.87
N LEU A 37 5.69 -25.06 26.53
CA LEU A 37 6.87 -24.43 27.10
C LEU A 37 7.48 -25.29 28.21
N ILE A 38 6.68 -25.96 29.03
CA ILE A 38 7.21 -26.92 30.02
C ILE A 38 8.02 -28.02 29.32
N LYS A 39 7.46 -28.64 28.28
CA LYS A 39 8.12 -29.72 27.53
C LYS A 39 9.40 -29.28 26.82
N ILE A 40 9.41 -28.08 26.21
CA ILE A 40 10.62 -27.60 25.52
C ILE A 40 11.75 -27.33 26.52
N HIS A 41 11.42 -26.82 27.72
CA HIS A 41 12.39 -26.59 28.79
C HIS A 41 12.90 -27.89 29.41
N GLU A 42 12.08 -28.94 29.55
CA GLU A 42 12.54 -30.27 29.98
C GLU A 42 13.61 -30.82 29.02
N ARG A 43 13.56 -30.45 27.74
CA ARG A 43 14.50 -30.88 26.70
C ARG A 43 15.63 -29.88 26.44
N LYS A 44 15.65 -28.70 27.07
CA LYS A 44 16.63 -27.63 26.81
C LYS A 44 18.08 -28.08 27.00
N ASP A 45 18.30 -29.06 27.86
CA ASP A 45 19.63 -29.59 28.20
C ASP A 45 20.08 -30.74 27.30
N SER A 46 19.26 -31.14 26.32
CA SER A 46 19.67 -32.11 25.31
C SER A 46 20.83 -31.57 24.45
N ASP A 47 21.84 -32.41 24.20
CA ASP A 47 23.02 -32.03 23.41
C ASP A 47 22.64 -31.50 22.01
N HIS A 48 21.61 -32.09 21.41
CA HIS A 48 21.09 -31.68 20.11
C HIS A 48 20.56 -30.24 20.14
N LEU A 49 19.65 -29.92 21.07
CA LEU A 49 19.02 -28.61 21.13
C LEU A 49 20.00 -27.52 21.57
N ARG A 50 20.90 -27.82 22.54
CA ARG A 50 21.98 -26.90 22.92
C ARG A 50 22.90 -26.56 21.75
N LYS A 51 23.34 -27.59 21.00
CA LYS A 51 24.20 -27.39 19.83
C LYS A 51 23.47 -26.61 18.73
N TYR A 52 22.18 -26.90 18.53
CA TYR A 52 21.34 -26.23 17.55
C TYR A 52 21.17 -24.75 17.86
N THR A 53 20.73 -24.43 19.08
CA THR A 53 20.54 -23.07 19.58
C THR A 53 21.83 -22.27 19.53
N ARG A 54 22.94 -22.85 20.01
CA ARG A 54 24.25 -22.19 19.99
C ARG A 54 24.69 -21.83 18.58
N ASP A 55 24.54 -22.74 17.62
CA ASP A 55 24.98 -22.49 16.23
C ASP A 55 24.13 -21.39 15.54
N ILE A 56 22.82 -21.34 15.79
CA ILE A 56 21.99 -20.22 15.31
C ILE A 56 22.45 -18.91 15.92
N TYR A 57 22.59 -18.86 17.24
CA TYR A 57 23.01 -17.66 17.96
C TYR A 57 24.39 -17.17 17.48
N GLU A 58 25.38 -18.05 17.41
CA GLU A 58 26.72 -17.72 16.91
C GLU A 58 26.67 -17.16 15.49
N LYS A 59 25.89 -17.77 14.58
CA LYS A 59 25.72 -17.25 13.21
C LYS A 59 25.08 -15.86 13.20
N ILE A 60 24.02 -15.63 13.98
CA ILE A 60 23.38 -14.31 14.10
C ILE A 60 24.41 -13.27 14.52
N LEU A 61 25.25 -13.57 15.51
CA LEU A 61 26.29 -12.64 15.99
C LEU A 61 27.35 -12.27 14.94
N THR A 62 27.52 -13.08 13.89
CA THR A 62 28.43 -12.77 12.77
C THR A 62 27.83 -11.86 11.71
N LEU A 63 26.52 -11.63 11.74
CA LEU A 63 25.84 -10.86 10.70
C LEU A 63 26.20 -9.37 10.73
N GLN A 64 26.22 -8.76 9.55
CA GLN A 64 26.47 -7.33 9.42
C GLN A 64 25.24 -6.53 9.83
N THR A 65 25.40 -5.59 10.76
CA THR A 65 24.35 -4.63 11.11
C THR A 65 24.13 -3.60 10.00
N VAL A 66 22.86 -3.37 9.63
CA VAL A 66 22.46 -2.40 8.61
C VAL A 66 21.90 -1.15 9.23
N HIS A 67 20.93 -1.32 10.13
CA HIS A 67 20.27 -0.27 10.89
C HIS A 67 20.17 -0.74 12.34
N THR A 68 20.58 0.12 13.27
CA THR A 68 20.56 -0.18 14.69
C THR A 68 20.23 1.06 15.48
N ASN A 69 19.35 0.92 16.47
CA ASN A 69 19.09 1.96 17.44
C ASN A 69 20.37 2.26 18.26
N PRO A 70 20.55 3.51 18.73
CA PRO A 70 21.71 3.88 19.56
C PRO A 70 21.87 2.91 20.74
N GLY A 71 23.11 2.49 21.02
CA GLY A 71 23.42 1.56 22.12
C GLY A 71 23.12 0.09 21.84
N PHE A 72 22.55 -0.27 20.69
CA PHE A 72 22.29 -1.67 20.34
C PHE A 72 23.59 -2.45 20.12
N GLN A 73 23.74 -3.57 20.82
CA GLN A 73 24.75 -4.58 20.56
C GLN A 73 24.06 -5.94 20.40
N LEU A 74 24.30 -6.60 19.27
CA LEU A 74 23.62 -7.83 18.90
C LEU A 74 23.82 -8.98 19.92
N LYS A 75 24.98 -9.00 20.58
CA LYS A 75 25.31 -9.96 21.66
C LYS A 75 24.40 -9.83 22.89
N ASP A 76 23.89 -8.64 23.17
CA ASP A 76 23.09 -8.34 24.37
C ASP A 76 21.58 -8.47 24.09
N THR A 77 21.21 -8.95 22.90
CA THR A 77 19.81 -8.97 22.45
C THR A 77 19.03 -10.18 22.96
N PHE A 78 19.68 -11.34 23.15
CA PHE A 78 18.99 -12.61 23.43
C PHE A 78 18.96 -13.00 24.91
N HIS A 79 19.60 -12.22 25.78
CA HIS A 79 19.61 -12.49 27.22
C HIS A 79 18.45 -11.78 27.92
N GLU A 80 17.68 -12.53 28.72
CA GLU A 80 16.56 -12.03 29.55
C GLU A 80 15.44 -11.31 28.76
N LYS A 81 15.32 -11.60 27.47
CA LYS A 81 14.33 -11.00 26.57
C LYS A 81 13.64 -12.06 25.72
N ILE A 82 12.39 -11.79 25.35
CA ILE A 82 11.77 -12.52 24.26
C ILE A 82 12.21 -11.84 22.96
N VAL A 83 12.79 -12.59 22.03
CA VAL A 83 13.27 -12.02 20.76
C VAL A 83 12.44 -12.57 19.61
N VAL A 84 11.80 -11.68 18.86
CA VAL A 84 11.09 -12.00 17.62
C VAL A 84 12.04 -11.74 16.47
N VAL A 85 12.58 -12.80 15.89
CA VAL A 85 13.44 -12.75 14.72
C VAL A 85 12.58 -12.88 13.46
N TYR A 86 12.58 -11.84 12.64
CA TYR A 86 11.79 -11.76 11.41
C TYR A 86 12.70 -11.91 10.19
N PHE A 87 12.59 -13.03 9.47
CA PHE A 87 13.30 -13.28 8.22
C PHE A 87 12.49 -12.73 7.05
N TRP A 88 13.07 -11.78 6.33
CA TRP A 88 12.37 -11.02 5.30
C TRP A 88 13.29 -10.59 4.16
N THR A 89 12.69 -10.19 3.04
CA THR A 89 13.38 -9.58 1.90
C THR A 89 12.46 -8.52 1.31
N PHE A 90 12.99 -7.36 0.89
CA PHE A 90 12.15 -6.21 0.54
C PHE A 90 11.44 -6.34 -0.82
N SER A 91 11.88 -7.27 -1.68
CA SER A 91 11.18 -7.56 -2.93
C SER A 91 9.87 -8.33 -2.74
N ASN A 92 9.76 -9.12 -1.66
CA ASN A 92 8.68 -10.07 -1.46
C ASN A 92 7.43 -9.39 -0.87
N ILE A 93 6.32 -9.47 -1.59
CA ILE A 93 5.07 -8.79 -1.22
C ILE A 93 4.49 -9.26 0.12
N HIS A 94 4.61 -10.57 0.40
CA HIS A 94 4.15 -11.16 1.67
C HIS A 94 4.95 -10.68 2.88
N SER A 95 6.23 -10.37 2.68
CA SER A 95 7.07 -9.75 3.70
C SER A 95 6.55 -8.33 4.00
N SER A 96 6.29 -7.54 2.96
CA SER A 96 5.71 -6.20 3.12
C SER A 96 4.37 -6.21 3.86
N HIS A 97 3.47 -7.15 3.56
CA HIS A 97 2.18 -7.27 4.27
C HIS A 97 2.32 -7.49 5.78
N MET A 98 3.37 -8.21 6.22
CA MET A 98 3.58 -8.49 7.64
C MET A 98 4.29 -7.35 8.36
N MET A 99 4.96 -6.46 7.62
CA MET A 99 5.77 -5.39 8.22
C MET A 99 4.99 -4.49 9.20
N PRO A 100 3.78 -3.98 8.89
CA PRO A 100 3.02 -3.16 9.83
C PRO A 100 2.71 -3.89 11.16
N LYS A 101 2.48 -5.21 11.11
CA LYS A 101 2.25 -6.04 12.30
C LYS A 101 3.50 -6.12 13.17
N LEU A 102 4.67 -6.37 12.55
CA LEU A 102 5.95 -6.44 13.27
C LEU A 102 6.34 -5.09 13.87
N ILE A 103 6.12 -3.99 13.14
CA ILE A 103 6.27 -2.61 13.66
C ILE A 103 5.36 -2.38 14.87
N GLY A 104 4.10 -2.84 14.79
CA GLY A 104 3.15 -2.76 15.89
C GLY A 104 3.60 -3.52 17.14
N ILE A 105 4.12 -4.75 16.97
CA ILE A 105 4.69 -5.57 18.04
C ILE A 105 5.88 -4.83 18.67
N ASP A 106 6.84 -4.36 17.86
CA ASP A 106 8.00 -3.63 18.37
C ASP A 106 7.58 -2.39 19.18
N LYS A 107 6.69 -1.56 18.64
CA LYS A 107 6.19 -0.36 19.34
C LYS A 107 5.47 -0.69 20.64
N ARG A 108 4.63 -1.74 20.67
CA ARG A 108 3.85 -2.14 21.87
C ARG A 108 4.73 -2.69 22.99
N TYR A 109 5.76 -3.46 22.64
CA TYR A 109 6.53 -4.21 23.63
C TYR A 109 7.94 -3.68 23.91
N SER A 110 8.55 -2.90 23.01
CA SER A 110 9.89 -2.32 23.21
C SER A 110 9.89 -1.09 24.15
N ASN A 111 8.76 -0.34 24.23
CA ASN A 111 8.61 0.88 25.03
C ASN A 111 7.79 0.72 26.34
N ALA A 112 7.45 -0.51 26.75
CA ALA A 112 6.62 -0.75 27.94
C ALA A 112 7.42 -0.60 29.25
N GLY A 113 7.89 0.62 29.52
CA GLY A 113 7.88 1.17 30.88
C GLY A 113 6.62 2.01 31.05
N VAL A 114 5.64 1.50 31.83
CA VAL A 114 4.50 2.24 32.46
C VAL A 114 3.35 2.60 31.47
N ARG A 115 2.11 2.09 31.55
CA ARG A 115 1.13 2.16 32.66
C ARG A 115 0.18 0.94 32.69
N PHE A 116 0.49 -0.05 33.51
CA PHE A 116 -0.52 -0.71 34.33
C PHE A 116 0.01 -0.65 35.76
N ALA A 117 -0.20 0.49 36.40
CA ALA A 117 0.02 0.61 37.83
C ALA A 117 -1.21 0.02 38.53
N LEU A 118 -1.04 -1.15 39.14
CA LEU A 118 -1.40 -1.44 40.53
C LEU A 118 -1.00 -2.89 40.84
N TYR A 119 0.04 -3.02 41.65
CA TYR A 119 0.52 -4.25 42.31
C TYR A 119 1.04 -5.39 41.43
N ASP A 120 2.37 -5.44 41.26
CA ASP A 120 3.22 -6.57 41.71
C ASP A 120 4.56 -6.63 40.94
N ILE A 121 5.65 -6.56 41.72
CA ILE A 121 7.05 -6.94 41.44
C ILE A 121 7.34 -7.27 39.96
N LEU A 122 7.85 -6.27 39.25
CA LEU A 122 7.94 -6.23 37.80
C LEU A 122 9.28 -6.78 37.28
N LEU A 123 9.34 -8.08 37.03
CA LEU A 123 10.16 -8.58 35.91
C LEU A 123 9.39 -8.33 34.62
N PHE A 124 9.68 -7.21 33.95
CA PHE A 124 9.20 -6.99 32.59
C PHE A 124 10.16 -7.68 31.63
N PHE A 125 9.84 -8.91 31.21
CA PHE A 125 10.46 -9.45 30.00
C PHE A 125 10.13 -8.50 28.85
N LYS A 126 11.16 -7.87 28.28
CA LYS A 126 11.01 -7.04 27.07
C LYS A 126 10.87 -7.97 25.87
N VAL A 127 9.97 -7.65 24.95
CA VAL A 127 9.99 -8.25 23.61
C VAL A 127 10.81 -7.32 22.72
N THR A 128 11.69 -7.87 21.91
CA THR A 128 12.47 -7.11 20.92
C THR A 128 12.32 -7.76 19.56
N VAL A 129 12.05 -6.95 18.54
CA VAL A 129 12.03 -7.42 17.15
C VAL A 129 13.41 -7.21 16.52
N ILE A 130 13.89 -8.21 15.78
CA ILE A 130 15.07 -8.10 14.92
C ILE A 130 14.68 -8.52 13.51
N GLY A 131 14.89 -7.65 12.53
CA GLY A 131 14.78 -8.01 11.12
C GLY A 131 16.07 -8.66 10.62
N ILE A 132 16.04 -9.92 10.24
CA ILE A 132 17.12 -10.58 9.50
C ILE A 132 16.77 -10.52 8.00
N HIS A 133 17.38 -9.56 7.32
CA HIS A 133 17.24 -9.44 5.88
C HIS A 133 17.97 -10.61 5.19
N SER A 134 17.23 -11.45 4.49
CA SER A 134 17.70 -12.67 3.84
C SER A 134 17.40 -12.57 2.34
N PRO A 135 18.37 -12.12 1.50
CA PRO A 135 18.11 -11.67 0.14
C PRO A 135 17.63 -12.79 -0.79
N LYS A 136 16.64 -12.50 -1.65
CA LYS A 136 16.27 -13.35 -2.80
C LYS A 136 17.12 -13.03 -4.02
N TYR A 137 17.33 -11.74 -4.32
CA TYR A 137 18.03 -11.25 -5.51
C TYR A 137 19.45 -10.74 -5.20
N GLU A 138 20.30 -10.66 -6.24
CA GLU A 138 21.66 -10.13 -6.12
C GLU A 138 21.66 -8.66 -5.67
N HIS A 139 20.74 -7.85 -6.20
CA HIS A 139 20.60 -6.44 -5.82
C HIS A 139 20.32 -6.23 -4.33
N GLU A 140 19.56 -7.11 -3.70
CA GLU A 140 19.17 -7.01 -2.29
C GLU A 140 20.35 -7.26 -1.33
N LYS A 141 21.44 -7.85 -1.81
CA LYS A 141 22.65 -8.13 -1.02
C LYS A 141 23.39 -6.87 -0.58
N HIS A 142 23.22 -5.78 -1.32
CA HIS A 142 23.94 -4.54 -1.09
C HIS A 142 23.34 -3.73 0.06
N LYS A 143 24.17 -3.43 1.06
CA LYS A 143 23.78 -2.68 2.26
C LYS A 143 23.06 -1.36 1.97
N ALA A 144 23.44 -0.64 0.91
CA ALA A 144 22.81 0.63 0.54
C ALA A 144 21.34 0.46 0.15
N ASN A 145 21.01 -0.60 -0.59
CA ASN A 145 19.65 -0.89 -1.05
C ASN A 145 18.75 -1.30 0.12
N ILE A 146 19.29 -2.11 1.05
CA ILE A 146 18.58 -2.47 2.29
C ILE A 146 18.28 -1.21 3.12
N ARG A 147 19.19 -0.23 3.18
CA ARG A 147 18.93 1.04 3.87
C ARG A 147 17.80 1.84 3.23
N HIS A 148 17.75 1.92 1.90
CA HIS A 148 16.62 2.54 1.20
C HIS A 148 15.30 1.86 1.57
N ALA A 149 15.24 0.53 1.60
CA ALA A 149 14.03 -0.20 2.01
C ALA A 149 13.64 0.07 3.48
N ILE A 150 14.62 0.19 4.37
CA ILE A 150 14.41 0.54 5.79
C ILE A 150 13.84 1.96 5.93
N GLU A 151 14.40 2.91 5.18
CA GLU A 151 13.98 4.32 5.18
C GLU A 151 12.58 4.49 4.57
N GLU A 152 12.31 3.87 3.42
CA GLU A 152 11.03 3.87 2.72
C GLU A 152 9.88 3.37 3.63
N GLN A 153 10.13 2.30 4.39
CA GLN A 153 9.13 1.71 5.30
C GLN A 153 9.20 2.26 6.74
N SER A 154 10.12 3.18 7.03
CA SER A 154 10.33 3.75 8.37
C SER A 154 10.46 2.69 9.47
N LEU A 155 11.28 1.65 9.24
CA LEU A 155 11.40 0.52 10.18
C LEU A 155 12.03 0.96 11.52
N PRO A 156 11.36 0.72 12.67
CA PRO A 156 11.84 1.18 13.98
C PRO A 156 12.82 0.22 14.67
N PHE A 157 12.85 -1.04 14.21
CA PHE A 157 13.61 -2.11 14.85
C PHE A 157 14.94 -2.36 14.14
N ASN A 158 15.85 -3.03 14.84
CA ASN A 158 17.20 -3.30 14.33
C ASN A 158 17.16 -4.29 13.15
N VAL A 159 17.95 -4.01 12.11
CA VAL A 159 18.07 -4.86 10.92
C VAL A 159 19.51 -5.31 10.72
N VAL A 160 19.67 -6.62 10.53
CA VAL A 160 20.93 -7.27 10.18
C VAL A 160 20.82 -7.97 8.83
N ASN A 161 21.93 -8.08 8.10
CA ASN A 161 21.97 -8.66 6.76
C ASN A 161 22.56 -10.08 6.78
N ASP A 162 21.73 -11.08 6.52
CA ASP A 162 22.14 -12.47 6.29
C ASP A 162 22.42 -12.73 4.81
N ASN A 163 23.41 -12.02 4.28
CA ASN A 163 23.73 -12.03 2.85
C ASN A 163 24.11 -13.43 2.31
N GLY A 164 24.69 -14.28 3.17
CA GLY A 164 25.06 -15.66 2.82
C GLY A 164 23.95 -16.68 3.03
N LEU A 165 22.78 -16.25 3.50
CA LEU A 165 21.68 -17.10 3.96
C LEU A 165 22.16 -18.13 5.01
N GLN A 166 23.11 -17.75 5.87
CA GLN A 166 23.73 -18.65 6.84
C GLN A 166 22.76 -18.99 7.97
N VAL A 167 22.04 -18.00 8.49
CA VAL A 167 21.02 -18.19 9.52
C VAL A 167 19.77 -18.79 8.89
N TRP A 168 19.35 -18.27 7.74
CA TRP A 168 18.23 -18.82 6.96
C TRP A 168 18.34 -20.33 6.75
N LYS A 169 19.49 -20.80 6.20
CA LYS A 169 19.75 -22.22 5.96
C LYS A 169 19.86 -23.01 7.26
N ARG A 170 20.40 -22.40 8.32
CA ARG A 170 20.57 -23.08 9.60
C ARG A 170 19.25 -23.33 10.33
N VAL A 171 18.32 -22.37 10.22
CA VAL A 171 16.94 -22.47 10.71
C VAL A 171 16.07 -23.32 9.77
N GLU A 172 16.57 -23.59 8.56
CA GLU A 172 15.87 -24.33 7.50
C GLU A 172 14.58 -23.61 7.05
N CYS A 173 14.61 -22.27 7.03
CA CYS A 173 13.50 -21.45 6.54
C CYS A 173 13.12 -21.87 5.10
N GLN A 174 11.83 -22.08 4.86
CA GLN A 174 11.35 -22.55 3.55
C GLN A 174 10.72 -21.44 2.71
N ILE A 175 10.20 -20.39 3.35
CA ILE A 175 9.38 -19.37 2.70
C ILE A 175 9.54 -18.01 3.36
N TRP A 176 9.49 -16.95 2.55
CA TRP A 176 9.38 -15.59 3.05
C TRP A 176 7.91 -15.19 3.24
N PRO A 177 7.56 -14.50 4.32
CA PRO A 177 8.37 -14.27 5.51
C PRO A 177 8.40 -15.47 6.46
N THR A 178 9.40 -15.53 7.35
CA THR A 178 9.43 -16.48 8.47
C THR A 178 9.70 -15.73 9.79
N VAL A 179 9.02 -16.10 10.87
CA VAL A 179 9.28 -15.60 12.22
C VAL A 179 9.81 -16.73 13.10
N LEU A 180 10.88 -16.45 13.86
CA LEU A 180 11.41 -17.33 14.91
C LEU A 180 11.39 -16.58 16.25
N ILE A 181 10.69 -17.13 17.25
CA ILE A 181 10.61 -16.55 18.60
C ILE A 181 11.63 -17.24 19.51
N PHE A 182 12.43 -16.45 20.22
CA PHE A 182 13.34 -16.91 21.27
C PHE A 182 12.83 -16.56 22.66
N GLY A 183 13.06 -17.45 23.62
CA GLY A 183 12.87 -17.22 25.04
C GLY A 183 14.01 -16.43 25.70
N PRO A 184 13.84 -16.05 26.98
CA PRO A 184 14.82 -15.27 27.74
C PRO A 184 16.15 -15.99 28.02
N ASP A 185 16.19 -17.31 27.84
CA ASP A 185 17.38 -18.16 27.90
C ASP A 185 18.04 -18.37 26.52
N ALA A 186 17.65 -17.56 25.53
CA ALA A 186 18.04 -17.68 24.12
C ALA A 186 17.62 -19.00 23.45
N LEU A 187 16.63 -19.73 24.01
CA LEU A 187 16.09 -20.94 23.41
C LEU A 187 15.07 -20.60 22.29
N PRO A 188 15.17 -21.18 21.08
CA PRO A 188 14.13 -21.07 20.06
C PRO A 188 12.85 -21.77 20.55
N LEU A 189 11.72 -21.07 20.50
CA LEU A 189 10.43 -21.53 21.01
C LEU A 189 9.44 -21.84 19.88
N PHE A 190 9.26 -20.93 18.92
CA PHE A 190 8.24 -21.06 17.88
C PHE A 190 8.77 -20.59 16.54
N ILE A 191 8.37 -21.28 15.46
CA ILE A 191 8.62 -20.86 14.09
C ILE A 191 7.30 -20.74 13.32
N PHE A 192 7.09 -19.59 12.66
CA PHE A 192 5.94 -19.33 11.81
C PHE A 192 6.43 -19.06 10.40
N GLU A 193 5.91 -19.80 9.44
CA GLU A 193 6.36 -19.72 8.04
C GLU A 193 5.22 -19.32 7.12
N GLY A 194 5.48 -18.31 6.29
CA GLY A 194 4.52 -17.74 5.37
C GLY A 194 3.58 -16.75 6.05
N GLU A 195 3.01 -15.86 5.24
CA GLU A 195 2.12 -14.78 5.69
C GLU A 195 0.98 -15.28 6.59
N ASN A 196 0.38 -16.42 6.20
CA ASN A 196 -0.76 -17.02 6.89
C ASN A 196 -0.45 -17.46 8.33
N HIS A 197 0.79 -17.78 8.65
CA HIS A 197 1.20 -18.15 10.01
C HIS A 197 1.84 -16.98 10.75
N VAL A 198 2.68 -16.20 10.05
CA VAL A 198 3.37 -15.04 10.64
C VAL A 198 2.37 -14.03 11.21
N GLN A 199 1.20 -13.87 10.59
CA GLN A 199 0.14 -13.01 11.13
C GLN A 199 -0.34 -13.38 12.54
N HIS A 200 -0.13 -14.61 12.99
CA HIS A 200 -0.54 -15.07 14.32
C HIS A 200 0.52 -14.85 15.41
N THR A 201 1.73 -14.39 15.04
CA THR A 201 2.89 -14.19 15.95
C THR A 201 2.50 -13.51 17.26
N GLU A 202 1.74 -12.41 17.19
CA GLU A 202 1.39 -11.62 18.37
C GLU A 202 0.52 -12.37 19.37
N ILE A 203 -0.38 -13.22 18.89
CA ILE A 203 -1.30 -13.98 19.73
C ILE A 203 -0.53 -14.92 20.68
N PHE A 204 0.66 -15.38 20.25
CA PHE A 204 1.53 -16.25 21.04
C PHE A 204 2.37 -15.48 22.06
N LEU A 205 2.65 -14.19 21.85
CA LEU A 205 3.55 -13.42 22.73
C LEU A 205 2.99 -13.28 24.15
N GLN A 206 1.68 -13.04 24.29
CA GLN A 206 1.07 -12.82 25.60
C GLN A 206 1.06 -14.09 26.48
N PRO A 207 0.65 -15.27 25.99
CA PRO A 207 0.78 -16.53 26.71
C PRO A 207 2.24 -16.85 27.11
N ILE A 208 3.20 -16.63 26.21
CA ILE A 208 4.63 -16.84 26.50
C ILE A 208 5.08 -15.93 27.66
N LEU A 209 4.72 -14.65 27.61
CA LEU A 209 5.02 -13.71 28.68
C LEU A 209 4.40 -14.14 30.01
N ASN A 210 3.16 -14.65 30.01
CA ASN A 210 2.47 -15.14 31.20
C ASN A 210 3.17 -16.35 31.81
N HIS A 211 3.61 -17.31 30.99
CA HIS A 211 4.38 -18.47 31.42
C HIS A 211 5.66 -18.06 32.15
N TYR A 212 6.52 -17.25 31.52
CA TYR A 212 7.80 -16.86 32.14
C TYR A 212 7.63 -15.99 33.39
N LYS A 213 6.60 -15.13 33.44
CA LYS A 213 6.25 -14.39 34.66
C LYS A 213 5.91 -15.33 35.83
N SER A 214 5.17 -16.40 35.56
CA SER A 214 4.74 -17.37 36.56
C SER A 214 5.93 -18.22 37.04
N SER A 215 6.79 -18.64 36.12
CA SER A 215 8.01 -19.39 36.41
C SER A 215 9.01 -18.63 37.29
N VAL A 216 9.19 -17.32 37.06
CA VAL A 216 10.05 -16.49 37.92
C VAL A 216 9.45 -16.29 39.31
N ARG A 217 8.12 -16.11 39.42
CA ARG A 217 7.42 -16.02 40.72
C ARG A 217 7.56 -17.31 41.54
N ALA A 218 7.62 -18.48 40.89
CA ALA A 218 7.77 -19.77 41.53
C ALA A 218 9.20 -20.11 41.98
N SER A 219 10.24 -19.39 41.51
CA SER A 219 11.64 -19.61 41.88
C SER A 219 12.44 -18.30 41.93
N PRO A 220 12.28 -17.48 43.00
CA PRO A 220 12.92 -16.17 43.12
C PRO A 220 14.44 -16.19 43.37
N SER A 221 15.06 -17.37 43.50
CA SER A 221 16.45 -17.54 43.96
C SER A 221 17.56 -17.25 42.93
N SER A 222 17.21 -16.89 41.69
CA SER A 222 18.18 -16.80 40.58
C SER A 222 18.32 -15.41 39.97
N SER A 223 17.67 -14.37 40.51
CA SER A 223 17.76 -13.01 39.95
C SER A 223 18.92 -12.22 40.58
N SER A 224 20.09 -12.26 39.95
CA SER A 224 21.09 -11.22 40.15
C SER A 224 20.55 -9.89 39.59
N ILE A 225 19.88 -9.15 40.47
CA ILE A 225 19.67 -7.69 40.51
C ILE A 225 20.03 -6.96 39.21
N ILE A 226 19.00 -6.70 38.40
CA ILE A 226 19.02 -5.72 37.32
C ILE A 226 19.21 -4.33 37.95
N LYS A 227 20.39 -3.73 37.79
CA LYS A 227 20.59 -2.28 37.95
C LYS A 227 20.29 -1.62 36.61
N THR A 228 19.08 -1.09 36.44
CA THR A 228 18.82 -0.12 35.37
C THR A 228 19.27 1.26 35.83
N SER A 229 20.33 1.78 35.20
CA SER A 229 20.57 3.22 35.16
C SER A 229 19.42 3.86 34.37
N SER A 230 18.56 4.56 35.09
CA SER A 230 17.49 5.37 34.52
C SER A 230 18.07 6.69 34.03
N GLU A 231 18.55 6.72 32.78
CA GLU A 231 18.78 7.94 32.00
C GLU A 231 19.03 7.50 30.55
N ASP A 232 17.97 7.42 29.75
CA ASP A 232 18.06 7.50 28.29
C ASP A 232 16.75 8.08 27.75
N ILE A 233 16.78 9.41 27.66
CA ILE A 233 16.22 10.27 26.61
C ILE A 233 14.89 9.78 25.99
N VAL A 234 13.80 10.41 26.44
CA VAL A 234 12.57 10.57 25.63
C VAL A 234 12.96 11.41 24.42
N ALA A 235 13.45 10.76 23.36
CA ALA A 235 13.47 11.39 22.05
C ALA A 235 12.03 11.35 21.57
N ASN A 236 11.35 12.49 21.67
CA ASN A 236 10.16 12.76 20.90
C ASN A 236 10.49 12.44 19.43
N ILE A 237 10.05 11.29 18.94
CA ILE A 237 9.95 11.04 17.51
C ILE A 237 8.75 11.87 17.06
N THR A 238 8.93 13.18 16.99
CA THR A 238 8.26 13.99 15.99
C THR A 238 8.72 13.40 14.67
N THR A 239 7.86 12.64 14.01
CA THR A 239 8.04 12.33 12.59
C THR A 239 8.25 13.67 11.90
N PRO A 240 9.45 13.94 11.35
CA PRO A 240 9.65 15.15 10.59
C PRO A 240 8.62 15.12 9.48
N LYS A 241 7.78 16.16 9.36
CA LYS A 241 6.95 16.33 8.18
C LYS A 241 7.93 16.27 6.99
N PRO A 242 7.83 15.29 6.08
CA PRO A 242 8.80 15.17 5.01
C PRO A 242 8.72 16.44 4.16
N THR A 243 9.75 17.27 4.24
CA THR A 243 9.84 18.53 3.47
C THR A 243 10.27 18.28 2.02
N LYS A 244 10.39 17.01 1.61
CA LYS A 244 10.87 16.58 0.29
C LYS A 244 10.11 15.33 -0.17
N PHE A 245 9.64 15.36 -1.42
CA PHE A 245 9.09 14.19 -2.10
C PHE A 245 10.18 13.15 -2.36
N THR A 246 9.97 11.93 -1.90
CA THR A 246 10.94 10.83 -1.93
C THR A 246 10.31 9.57 -2.49
N TYR A 247 11.15 8.72 -3.10
CA TYR A 247 10.75 7.43 -3.65
C TYR A 247 9.57 7.54 -4.65
N PRO A 248 9.75 8.27 -5.78
CA PRO A 248 8.76 8.26 -6.85
C PRO A 248 8.54 6.83 -7.35
N SER A 249 7.29 6.43 -7.47
CA SER A 249 6.89 5.05 -7.76
C SER A 249 6.37 4.90 -9.18
N HIS A 250 5.34 5.64 -9.56
CA HIS A 250 4.76 5.62 -10.90
C HIS A 250 4.38 7.02 -11.39
N LEU A 251 4.01 7.08 -12.67
CA LEU A 251 3.65 8.30 -13.35
C LEU A 251 2.77 8.01 -14.56
N CYS A 252 1.82 8.91 -14.82
CA CYS A 252 0.99 8.90 -16.01
C CYS A 252 0.92 10.30 -16.62
N VAL A 253 0.67 10.37 -17.92
CA VAL A 253 0.40 11.63 -18.61
C VAL A 253 -1.09 11.73 -18.88
N THR A 254 -1.68 12.88 -18.56
CA THR A 254 -3.10 13.18 -18.79
C THR A 254 -3.33 13.55 -20.25
N ALA A 255 -4.57 13.47 -20.72
CA ALA A 255 -4.98 13.88 -22.06
C ALA A 255 -4.62 15.34 -22.39
N ASN A 256 -4.48 16.19 -21.38
CA ASN A 256 -4.08 17.59 -21.53
C ASN A 256 -2.54 17.79 -21.57
N GLY A 257 -1.76 16.71 -21.53
CA GLY A 257 -0.29 16.77 -21.56
C GLY A 257 0.36 17.09 -20.21
N GLN A 258 -0.38 16.94 -19.09
CA GLN A 258 0.16 17.11 -17.74
C GLN A 258 0.70 15.78 -17.22
N LEU A 259 1.67 15.83 -16.30
CA LEU A 259 2.27 14.67 -15.67
C LEU A 259 1.76 14.53 -14.23
N CYS A 260 1.16 13.38 -13.91
CA CYS A 260 0.88 13.00 -12.53
C CYS A 260 1.90 11.97 -12.06
N ILE A 261 2.41 12.14 -10.84
CA ILE A 261 3.50 11.34 -10.28
C ILE A 261 3.11 10.91 -8.86
N SER A 262 3.26 9.63 -8.56
CA SER A 262 3.09 9.09 -7.21
C SER A 262 4.44 9.00 -6.50
N PHE A 263 4.44 9.33 -5.20
CA PHE A 263 5.61 9.25 -4.33
C PHE A 263 5.29 8.34 -3.15
N ALA A 264 5.66 7.06 -3.29
CA ALA A 264 5.39 6.02 -2.31
C ALA A 264 5.92 6.39 -0.92
N GLY A 265 7.17 6.84 -0.83
CA GLY A 265 7.80 7.16 0.46
C GLY A 265 7.34 8.49 1.09
N SER A 266 6.60 9.32 0.35
CA SER A 266 6.02 10.55 0.88
C SER A 266 4.50 10.49 1.00
N ASN A 267 3.85 9.39 0.63
CA ASN A 267 2.40 9.22 0.66
C ASN A 267 1.63 10.35 -0.04
N GLN A 268 2.15 10.82 -1.17
CA GLN A 268 1.60 11.98 -1.90
C GLN A 268 1.69 11.79 -3.41
N LEU A 269 0.86 12.56 -4.12
CA LEU A 269 0.94 12.73 -5.58
C LEU A 269 1.31 14.16 -5.93
N ILE A 270 1.97 14.33 -7.07
CA ILE A 270 2.19 15.63 -7.71
C ILE A 270 1.50 15.61 -9.07
N LEU A 271 0.65 16.60 -9.33
CA LEU A 271 0.19 16.94 -10.67
C LEU A 271 0.99 18.16 -11.14
N CYS A 272 1.62 18.07 -12.30
CA CYS A 272 2.48 19.11 -12.84
C CYS A 272 2.39 19.19 -14.36
N GLU A 273 2.80 20.32 -14.92
CA GLU A 273 3.03 20.45 -16.36
C GLU A 273 4.25 19.62 -16.77
N ILE A 274 4.36 19.29 -18.07
CA ILE A 274 5.42 18.43 -18.62
C ILE A 274 6.84 19.02 -18.48
N ASP A 275 6.92 20.34 -18.25
CA ASP A 275 8.16 21.07 -17.98
C ASP A 275 8.58 21.06 -16.51
N GLY A 276 7.73 20.51 -15.63
CA GLY A 276 7.97 20.37 -14.20
C GLY A 276 7.29 21.44 -13.33
N LYS A 277 6.52 22.38 -13.90
CA LYS A 277 5.74 23.34 -13.10
C LYS A 277 4.66 22.61 -12.31
N VAL A 278 4.72 22.66 -10.98
CA VAL A 278 3.73 21.99 -10.11
C VAL A 278 2.39 22.73 -10.16
N ILE A 279 1.31 21.97 -10.34
CA ILE A 279 -0.07 22.46 -10.38
C ILE A 279 -0.75 22.16 -9.04
N GLU A 280 -0.70 20.89 -8.61
CA GLU A 280 -1.30 20.44 -7.35
C GLU A 280 -0.40 19.44 -6.62
N VAL A 281 -0.47 19.46 -5.29
CA VAL A 281 0.04 18.40 -4.42
C VAL A 281 -1.15 17.76 -3.75
N VAL A 282 -1.27 16.44 -3.88
CA VAL A 282 -2.41 15.67 -3.38
C VAL A 282 -1.95 14.75 -2.25
N GLY A 283 -2.64 14.80 -1.12
CA GLY A 283 -2.35 14.05 0.08
C GLY A 283 -1.61 14.88 1.13
N ASN A 284 -1.86 14.58 2.41
CA ASN A 284 -1.26 15.28 3.55
C ASN A 284 0.15 14.74 3.94
N GLY A 285 0.57 13.63 3.33
CA GLY A 285 1.84 12.95 3.56
C GLY A 285 1.87 11.94 4.71
N HIS A 286 0.77 11.78 5.44
CA HIS A 286 0.62 10.74 6.46
C HIS A 286 0.06 9.46 5.84
N PRO A 287 0.60 8.28 6.26
CA PRO A 287 0.03 7.00 5.87
C PRO A 287 -1.37 6.83 6.47
N GLY A 288 -2.35 6.57 5.62
CA GLY A 288 -3.75 6.38 6.03
C GLY A 288 -4.67 6.35 4.81
N MET A 289 -5.99 6.27 5.02
CA MET A 289 -6.99 6.07 3.97
C MET A 289 -8.11 7.13 3.96
N ALA A 290 -7.86 8.30 4.55
CA ALA A 290 -8.84 9.38 4.54
C ALA A 290 -9.15 9.84 3.11
N ASP A 291 -10.44 9.90 2.76
CA ASP A 291 -10.98 10.53 1.55
C ASP A 291 -11.29 12.01 1.83
N GLY A 292 -11.51 12.82 0.79
CA GLY A 292 -11.92 14.21 0.96
C GLY A 292 -11.24 15.17 -0.01
N GLU A 293 -11.07 16.41 0.43
CA GLU A 293 -10.28 17.42 -0.30
C GLU A 293 -8.79 17.06 -0.27
N ILE A 294 -8.06 17.45 -1.32
CA ILE A 294 -6.67 16.99 -1.52
C ILE A 294 -5.72 17.20 -0.34
N GLN A 295 -5.94 18.18 0.55
CA GLN A 295 -5.10 18.44 1.73
C GLN A 295 -5.44 17.54 2.95
N GLN A 296 -6.61 16.91 2.96
CA GLN A 296 -7.06 16.00 4.03
C GLN A 296 -6.81 14.54 3.69
N VAL A 297 -6.60 14.25 2.41
CA VAL A 297 -6.44 12.89 1.91
C VAL A 297 -5.19 12.25 2.48
N GLU A 298 -5.33 11.00 2.86
CA GLU A 298 -4.22 10.13 3.25
C GLU A 298 -4.11 9.00 2.23
N PHE A 299 -2.87 8.72 1.83
CA PHE A 299 -2.48 7.56 1.03
C PHE A 299 -1.52 6.72 1.87
N ASP A 300 -1.33 5.45 1.52
CA ASP A 300 -0.27 4.62 2.10
C ASP A 300 0.48 3.92 0.97
N SER A 301 1.67 4.46 0.67
CA SER A 301 2.54 4.02 -0.43
C SER A 301 1.80 3.91 -1.78
N PRO A 302 1.33 5.04 -2.36
CA PRO A 302 0.67 5.02 -3.67
C PRO A 302 1.66 4.63 -4.79
N HIS A 303 1.22 3.76 -5.70
CA HIS A 303 1.97 3.33 -6.89
C HIS A 303 1.22 3.73 -8.17
N GLY A 304 0.75 2.76 -8.96
CA GLY A 304 0.22 2.93 -10.31
C GLY A 304 -0.79 4.03 -10.47
N LEU A 305 -0.68 4.75 -11.59
CA LEU A 305 -1.54 5.86 -11.95
C LEU A 305 -2.04 5.65 -13.38
N VAL A 306 -3.33 5.91 -13.62
CA VAL A 306 -3.87 5.99 -14.97
C VAL A 306 -4.97 7.05 -15.03
N GLU A 307 -5.00 7.81 -16.12
CA GLU A 307 -6.07 8.78 -16.35
C GLU A 307 -7.23 8.13 -17.11
N TYR A 308 -8.45 8.42 -16.68
CA TYR A 308 -9.68 8.10 -17.41
C TYR A 308 -10.77 9.12 -17.09
N ASN A 309 -11.45 9.63 -18.11
CA ASN A 309 -12.49 10.66 -17.98
C ASN A 309 -12.04 11.85 -17.12
N SER A 310 -10.83 12.37 -17.39
CA SER A 310 -10.22 13.50 -16.67
C SER A 310 -10.00 13.27 -15.17
N CYS A 311 -10.17 12.05 -14.67
CA CYS A 311 -9.86 11.65 -13.31
C CYS A 311 -8.61 10.75 -13.30
N ILE A 312 -7.83 10.82 -12.22
CA ILE A 312 -6.63 10.01 -12.04
C ILE A 312 -6.97 8.88 -11.07
N TYR A 313 -6.90 7.64 -11.56
CA TYR A 313 -7.08 6.43 -10.78
C TYR A 313 -5.73 6.02 -10.20
N ILE A 314 -5.73 5.65 -8.93
CA ILE A 314 -4.53 5.48 -8.11
C ILE A 314 -4.58 4.10 -7.46
N ALA A 315 -3.54 3.30 -7.66
CA ALA A 315 -3.28 2.11 -6.88
C ALA A 315 -2.64 2.51 -5.55
N ASP A 316 -3.45 2.55 -4.49
CA ASP A 316 -3.05 2.90 -3.14
C ASP A 316 -2.68 1.62 -2.39
N THR A 317 -1.43 1.20 -2.55
CA THR A 317 -1.01 -0.20 -2.44
C THR A 317 -1.14 -0.75 -1.03
N ASN A 318 -0.65 -0.04 -0.02
CA ASN A 318 -0.70 -0.52 1.37
C ASN A 318 -2.08 -0.33 2.01
N ASN A 319 -2.89 0.59 1.51
CA ASN A 319 -4.31 0.66 1.86
C ASN A 319 -5.13 -0.45 1.18
N HIS A 320 -4.55 -1.18 0.22
CA HIS A 320 -5.24 -2.18 -0.57
C HIS A 320 -6.50 -1.60 -1.22
N ALA A 321 -6.35 -0.44 -1.87
CA ALA A 321 -7.45 0.31 -2.43
C ALA A 321 -7.12 0.90 -3.81
N ILE A 322 -8.16 1.11 -4.62
CA ILE A 322 -8.11 1.98 -5.78
C ILE A 322 -8.79 3.30 -5.41
N ARG A 323 -8.05 4.40 -5.52
CA ARG A 323 -8.53 5.76 -5.23
C ARG A 323 -8.73 6.52 -6.54
N VAL A 324 -9.58 7.52 -6.54
CA VAL A 324 -9.87 8.36 -7.71
C VAL A 324 -9.71 9.81 -7.32
N PHE A 325 -8.74 10.49 -7.91
CA PHE A 325 -8.55 11.93 -7.80
C PHE A 325 -9.24 12.61 -8.97
N ASP A 326 -10.19 13.49 -8.67
CA ASP A 326 -10.78 14.41 -9.64
C ASP A 326 -10.12 15.79 -9.49
N PRO A 327 -9.30 16.23 -10.46
CA PRO A 327 -8.65 17.54 -10.43
C PRO A 327 -9.63 18.72 -10.45
N ASN A 328 -10.84 18.56 -11.02
CA ASN A 328 -11.81 19.65 -11.12
C ASN A 328 -12.44 19.97 -9.76
N SER A 329 -12.91 18.93 -9.06
CA SER A 329 -13.46 19.09 -7.71
C SER A 329 -12.40 19.15 -6.62
N ARG A 330 -11.13 18.85 -6.94
CA ARG A 330 -10.00 18.74 -6.00
C ARG A 330 -10.30 17.77 -4.86
N ARG A 331 -10.88 16.61 -5.20
CA ARG A 331 -11.24 15.56 -4.23
C ARG A 331 -10.69 14.21 -4.61
N VAL A 332 -10.39 13.42 -3.60
CA VAL A 332 -10.05 12.00 -3.73
C VAL A 332 -11.09 11.15 -3.01
N LEU A 333 -11.56 10.12 -3.70
CA LEU A 333 -12.52 9.14 -3.17
C LEU A 333 -12.02 7.71 -3.36
N THR A 334 -12.42 6.82 -2.47
CA THR A 334 -12.19 5.38 -2.61
C THR A 334 -13.16 4.77 -3.61
N LEU A 335 -12.63 4.11 -4.64
CA LEU A 335 -13.42 3.38 -5.64
C LEU A 335 -13.53 1.90 -5.31
N ILE A 336 -12.42 1.23 -5.00
CA ILE A 336 -12.33 -0.22 -4.77
C ILE A 336 -11.47 -0.44 -3.53
N GLY A 337 -11.73 -1.51 -2.78
CA GLY A 337 -10.95 -1.87 -1.61
C GLY A 337 -11.63 -1.47 -0.30
N THR A 338 -11.34 -2.24 0.73
CA THR A 338 -11.92 -2.13 2.07
C THR A 338 -10.97 -1.48 3.08
N GLY A 339 -9.77 -1.07 2.64
CA GLY A 339 -8.72 -0.58 3.53
C GLY A 339 -7.93 -1.68 4.25
N ARG A 340 -8.17 -2.95 3.89
CA ARG A 340 -7.57 -4.12 4.55
C ARG A 340 -7.15 -5.14 3.51
N LEU A 341 -6.10 -5.90 3.84
CA LEU A 341 -5.56 -6.95 2.98
C LEU A 341 -6.64 -7.99 2.66
N GLY A 342 -6.99 -8.10 1.38
CA GLY A 342 -7.98 -9.05 0.89
C GLY A 342 -7.42 -10.43 0.60
N SER A 343 -8.19 -11.49 0.91
CA SER A 343 -7.84 -12.88 0.57
C SER A 343 -8.71 -13.47 -0.55
N ASP A 344 -9.63 -12.68 -1.11
CA ASP A 344 -10.50 -13.09 -2.21
C ASP A 344 -9.70 -13.23 -3.51
N LYS A 345 -9.75 -14.40 -4.15
CA LYS A 345 -9.05 -14.70 -5.42
C LYS A 345 -9.99 -14.68 -6.63
N ILE A 346 -11.27 -14.42 -6.43
CA ILE A 346 -12.31 -14.46 -7.47
C ILE A 346 -12.86 -13.06 -7.70
N GLY A 347 -13.37 -12.42 -6.65
CA GLY A 347 -14.04 -11.13 -6.72
C GLY A 347 -15.48 -11.20 -7.25
N GLY A 348 -15.98 -10.04 -7.68
CA GLY A 348 -17.33 -9.83 -8.20
C GLY A 348 -18.16 -8.85 -7.39
N LEU A 349 -17.67 -8.41 -6.23
CA LEU A 349 -18.30 -7.37 -5.44
C LEU A 349 -18.09 -6.00 -6.08
N LYS A 350 -18.93 -5.06 -5.67
CA LYS A 350 -18.99 -3.73 -6.28
C LYS A 350 -18.21 -2.72 -5.47
N ARG A 351 -17.40 -1.91 -6.16
CA ARG A 351 -16.69 -0.75 -5.60
C ARG A 351 -15.94 -1.10 -4.30
N SER A 352 -16.06 -0.28 -3.26
CA SER A 352 -15.40 -0.43 -1.95
C SER A 352 -15.79 -1.69 -1.17
N GLN A 353 -16.79 -2.45 -1.62
CA GLN A 353 -17.13 -3.73 -1.01
C GLN A 353 -16.15 -4.84 -1.42
N GLN A 354 -15.43 -4.69 -2.54
CA GLN A 354 -14.49 -5.70 -3.00
C GLN A 354 -13.18 -5.60 -2.22
N PRO A 355 -12.82 -6.60 -1.39
CA PRO A 355 -11.48 -6.69 -0.84
C PRO A 355 -10.50 -7.02 -1.96
N ILE A 356 -9.36 -6.32 -1.96
CA ILE A 356 -8.25 -6.53 -2.91
C ILE A 356 -6.94 -6.60 -2.13
N ALA A 357 -5.84 -7.00 -2.78
CA ALA A 357 -4.55 -7.16 -2.11
C ALA A 357 -3.42 -6.53 -2.91
N SER A 358 -2.99 -5.37 -2.42
CA SER A 358 -1.81 -4.66 -2.92
C SER A 358 -1.88 -4.42 -4.44
N PRO A 359 -2.87 -3.63 -4.89
CA PRO A 359 -2.89 -3.17 -6.27
C PRO A 359 -1.61 -2.37 -6.52
N TRP A 360 -0.93 -2.63 -7.64
CA TRP A 360 0.38 -2.04 -7.91
C TRP A 360 0.39 -1.13 -9.13
N ASP A 361 -0.20 -1.58 -10.23
CA ASP A 361 -0.26 -0.81 -11.47
C ASP A 361 -1.62 -0.91 -12.15
N LEU A 362 -1.95 0.09 -12.97
CA LEU A 362 -3.28 0.28 -13.54
C LEU A 362 -3.19 0.50 -15.05
N CYS A 363 -4.14 -0.06 -15.80
CA CYS A 363 -4.24 0.17 -17.24
C CYS A 363 -5.70 0.24 -17.67
N ILE A 364 -6.05 1.24 -18.47
CA ILE A 364 -7.37 1.31 -19.10
C ILE A 364 -7.32 0.53 -20.40
N THR A 365 -8.26 -0.39 -20.61
CA THR A 365 -8.42 -1.16 -21.85
C THR A 365 -9.89 -1.16 -22.27
N GLU A 366 -10.15 -1.71 -23.44
CA GLU A 366 -11.50 -2.02 -23.89
C GLU A 366 -11.74 -3.53 -23.87
N SER A 367 -13.00 -3.93 -23.68
CA SER A 367 -13.44 -5.29 -23.95
C SER A 367 -13.25 -5.63 -25.43
N PRO A 368 -12.70 -6.82 -25.75
CA PRO A 368 -12.56 -7.27 -27.12
C PRO A 368 -13.91 -7.66 -27.76
N PHE A 369 -15.01 -7.68 -27.01
CA PHE A 369 -16.33 -8.13 -27.48
C PHE A 369 -17.31 -6.98 -27.74
N ASP A 370 -17.34 -5.97 -26.87
CA ASP A 370 -18.28 -4.86 -26.97
C ASP A 370 -17.61 -3.47 -26.86
N HIS A 371 -16.28 -3.42 -26.84
CA HIS A 371 -15.47 -2.20 -26.81
C HIS A 371 -15.73 -1.28 -25.60
N LYS A 372 -16.40 -1.77 -24.56
CA LYS A 372 -16.59 -0.99 -23.34
C LYS A 372 -15.31 -0.90 -22.54
N THR A 373 -15.09 0.27 -21.96
CA THR A 373 -13.89 0.54 -21.18
C THR A 373 -13.88 -0.23 -19.86
N VAL A 374 -12.71 -0.79 -19.53
CA VAL A 374 -12.44 -1.56 -18.33
C VAL A 374 -11.13 -1.05 -17.72
N LEU A 375 -11.11 -0.90 -16.40
CA LEU A 375 -9.89 -0.65 -15.64
C LEU A 375 -9.27 -1.98 -15.24
N LEU A 376 -8.07 -2.26 -15.73
CA LEU A 376 -7.25 -3.39 -15.30
C LEU A 376 -6.36 -2.99 -14.13
N ILE A 377 -6.19 -3.93 -13.21
CA ILE A 377 -5.45 -3.75 -11.97
C ILE A 377 -4.45 -4.90 -11.83
N SER A 378 -3.17 -4.56 -11.79
CA SER A 378 -2.10 -5.51 -11.47
C SER A 378 -2.10 -5.79 -9.96
N MET A 379 -2.61 -6.95 -9.57
CA MET A 379 -2.82 -7.33 -8.17
C MET A 379 -1.62 -8.11 -7.63
N ALA A 380 -0.61 -7.39 -7.13
CA ALA A 380 0.66 -8.00 -6.74
C ALA A 380 0.49 -9.00 -5.58
N GLY A 381 -0.38 -8.69 -4.61
CA GLY A 381 -0.58 -9.50 -3.40
C GLY A 381 -1.31 -10.81 -3.63
N GLN A 382 -2.07 -10.92 -4.73
CA GLN A 382 -2.80 -12.13 -5.12
C GLN A 382 -2.24 -12.80 -6.37
N HIS A 383 -1.20 -12.24 -6.99
CA HIS A 383 -0.60 -12.77 -8.20
C HIS A 383 -1.59 -12.90 -9.37
N GLN A 384 -2.40 -11.87 -9.59
CA GLN A 384 -3.48 -11.84 -10.57
C GLN A 384 -3.56 -10.50 -11.28
N ILE A 385 -4.23 -10.47 -12.43
CA ILE A 385 -4.77 -9.23 -13.00
C ILE A 385 -6.28 -9.23 -12.79
N TRP A 386 -6.77 -8.12 -12.24
CA TRP A 386 -8.18 -7.89 -11.95
C TRP A 386 -8.76 -6.85 -12.91
N ALA A 387 -10.07 -6.90 -13.13
CA ALA A 387 -10.81 -5.98 -13.97
C ALA A 387 -11.93 -5.32 -13.17
N TYR A 388 -12.05 -4.00 -13.30
CA TYR A 388 -13.19 -3.21 -12.84
C TYR A 388 -13.96 -2.65 -14.03
N ALA A 389 -15.26 -2.87 -14.05
CA ALA A 389 -16.12 -2.48 -15.17
C ALA A 389 -16.90 -1.20 -14.85
N PHE A 390 -16.70 -0.14 -15.65
CA PHE A 390 -17.47 1.11 -15.54
C PHE A 390 -18.92 0.94 -15.98
N GLU A 391 -19.14 0.02 -16.91
CA GLU A 391 -20.42 -0.39 -17.47
C GLU A 391 -20.47 -1.91 -17.55
N GLU A 392 -21.67 -2.50 -17.62
CA GLU A 392 -21.77 -3.95 -17.83
C GLU A 392 -21.14 -4.33 -19.16
N THR A 393 -20.19 -5.27 -19.18
CA THR A 393 -19.46 -5.69 -20.37
C THR A 393 -19.19 -7.19 -20.40
N GLN A 394 -19.05 -7.74 -21.59
CA GLN A 394 -18.62 -9.12 -21.79
C GLN A 394 -17.10 -9.22 -21.78
N TRP A 395 -16.58 -10.30 -21.20
CA TRP A 395 -15.16 -10.65 -21.18
C TRP A 395 -14.93 -12.08 -21.70
N TRP A 396 -13.70 -12.58 -21.65
CA TRP A 396 -13.37 -13.94 -22.11
C TRP A 396 -14.21 -15.01 -21.41
N ASN A 397 -14.37 -16.15 -22.05
CA ASN A 397 -15.07 -17.31 -21.49
C ASN A 397 -16.51 -17.04 -21.03
N ASN A 398 -17.19 -16.14 -21.76
CA ASN A 398 -18.57 -15.70 -21.48
C ASN A 398 -18.76 -15.09 -20.08
N VAL A 399 -17.68 -14.59 -19.46
CA VAL A 399 -17.76 -13.83 -18.22
C VAL A 399 -18.48 -12.51 -18.51
N ILE A 400 -19.47 -12.17 -17.68
CA ILE A 400 -20.15 -10.87 -17.71
C ILE A 400 -19.65 -10.07 -16.52
N LEU A 401 -18.91 -9.00 -16.78
CA LEU A 401 -18.48 -8.04 -15.76
C LEU A 401 -19.65 -7.09 -15.53
N GLN A 402 -20.34 -7.22 -14.40
CA GLN A 402 -21.43 -6.31 -14.05
C GLN A 402 -20.89 -4.88 -13.83
N LYS A 403 -21.74 -3.89 -14.09
CA LYS A 403 -21.43 -2.48 -13.79
C LYS A 403 -20.96 -2.31 -12.34
N ASN A 404 -19.83 -1.64 -12.19
CA ASN A 404 -19.11 -1.35 -10.94
C ASN A 404 -18.56 -2.58 -10.20
N ALA A 405 -18.58 -3.77 -10.79
CA ALA A 405 -17.98 -4.97 -10.19
C ALA A 405 -16.46 -5.02 -10.46
N CYS A 406 -15.72 -5.62 -9.53
CA CYS A 406 -14.30 -5.89 -9.67
C CYS A 406 -14.01 -7.37 -9.43
N LEU A 407 -13.35 -8.05 -10.38
CA LEU A 407 -12.99 -9.47 -10.25
C LEU A 407 -11.69 -9.83 -10.95
N ALA A 408 -11.10 -10.95 -10.55
CA ALA A 408 -9.95 -11.55 -11.20
C ALA A 408 -10.32 -12.04 -12.61
N ILE A 409 -9.46 -11.73 -13.59
CA ILE A 409 -9.65 -12.16 -14.99
C ILE A 409 -8.43 -12.91 -15.55
N ILE A 410 -7.26 -12.80 -14.92
CA ILE A 410 -6.03 -13.50 -15.31
C ILE A 410 -5.31 -13.97 -14.05
N GLY A 411 -4.87 -15.23 -14.06
CA GLY A 411 -4.09 -15.84 -12.98
C GLY A 411 -4.96 -16.62 -11.99
N SER A 412 -4.49 -17.80 -11.59
CA SER A 412 -5.18 -18.67 -10.62
C SER A 412 -5.07 -18.18 -9.17
N GLY A 413 -4.24 -17.17 -8.93
CA GLY A 413 -3.87 -16.69 -7.60
C GLY A 413 -2.85 -17.55 -6.85
N GLU A 414 -2.18 -18.48 -7.57
CA GLU A 414 -0.99 -19.18 -7.08
C GLU A 414 0.25 -18.48 -7.62
N GLU A 415 1.31 -18.39 -6.81
CA GLU A 415 2.57 -17.79 -7.24
C GLU A 415 3.32 -18.74 -8.20
N GLY A 416 3.60 -18.29 -9.42
CA GLY A 416 4.35 -19.08 -10.40
C GLY A 416 4.51 -18.40 -11.75
N ASN A 417 5.24 -19.03 -12.67
CA ASN A 417 5.52 -18.55 -14.03
C ASN A 417 4.81 -19.38 -15.12
N ARG A 418 3.66 -20.01 -14.83
CA ARG A 418 2.91 -20.83 -15.80
C ARG A 418 2.19 -19.98 -16.85
N ASN A 419 2.45 -20.29 -18.13
CA ASN A 419 1.69 -19.81 -19.28
C ASN A 419 0.52 -20.74 -19.56
N ASP A 420 -0.59 -20.21 -20.09
CA ASP A 420 -1.76 -21.03 -20.41
C ASP A 420 -2.64 -20.33 -21.47
N SER A 421 -3.36 -21.12 -22.27
CA SER A 421 -4.39 -20.61 -23.18
C SER A 421 -5.63 -20.11 -22.44
N GLU A 422 -5.91 -20.68 -21.27
CA GLU A 422 -6.99 -20.27 -20.38
C GLU A 422 -6.45 -19.26 -19.35
N PRO A 423 -6.90 -18.00 -19.35
CA PRO A 423 -6.30 -16.93 -18.56
C PRO A 423 -6.29 -17.20 -17.05
N MET A 424 -7.34 -17.84 -16.52
CA MET A 424 -7.42 -18.18 -15.09
C MET A 424 -6.59 -19.41 -14.70
N SER A 425 -6.13 -20.20 -15.67
CA SER A 425 -5.22 -21.33 -15.44
C SER A 425 -3.76 -20.92 -15.43
N ALA A 426 -3.40 -19.74 -15.94
CA ALA A 426 -2.04 -19.20 -15.80
C ALA A 426 -1.71 -18.94 -14.32
N THR A 427 -0.42 -18.92 -13.98
CA THR A 427 0.04 -18.36 -12.69
C THR A 427 0.92 -17.17 -12.99
N LEU A 428 0.76 -16.12 -12.19
CA LEU A 428 1.66 -14.97 -12.17
C LEU A 428 2.44 -15.01 -10.86
N ALA A 429 3.43 -14.15 -10.74
CA ALA A 429 4.28 -14.03 -9.57
C ALA A 429 4.47 -12.54 -9.25
N ALA A 430 3.52 -12.01 -8.46
CA ALA A 430 3.46 -10.60 -8.07
C ALA A 430 3.61 -9.64 -9.27
N PRO A 431 2.62 -9.58 -10.18
CA PRO A 431 2.67 -8.67 -11.32
C PRO A 431 2.61 -7.22 -10.82
N ARG A 432 3.49 -6.36 -11.31
CA ARG A 432 3.62 -4.96 -10.84
C ARG A 432 3.65 -3.91 -11.93
N GLY A 433 3.62 -4.31 -13.19
CA GLY A 433 3.50 -3.40 -14.32
C GLY A 433 2.53 -3.95 -15.34
N ILE A 434 1.70 -3.09 -15.92
CA ILE A 434 0.76 -3.48 -16.96
C ILE A 434 0.59 -2.36 -17.99
N CYS A 435 0.65 -2.68 -19.28
CA CYS A 435 0.33 -1.72 -20.32
C CYS A 435 -0.31 -2.38 -21.54
N ASN A 436 -1.12 -1.61 -22.28
CA ASN A 436 -1.57 -2.02 -23.61
C ASN A 436 -0.41 -1.98 -24.61
N GLY A 437 -0.59 -2.71 -25.71
CA GLY A 437 0.21 -2.50 -26.90
C GLY A 437 -0.27 -3.38 -28.04
N VAL A 438 0.62 -3.59 -29.01
CA VAL A 438 0.31 -4.37 -30.22
C VAL A 438 1.42 -5.38 -30.46
N MET A 439 1.03 -6.61 -30.76
CA MET A 439 1.94 -7.67 -31.18
C MET A 439 1.35 -8.39 -32.38
N ASN A 440 2.13 -8.53 -33.46
CA ASN A 440 1.67 -9.17 -34.70
C ASN A 440 0.36 -8.56 -35.26
N GLY A 441 0.19 -7.24 -35.11
CA GLY A 441 -1.02 -6.52 -35.54
C GLY A 441 -2.27 -6.77 -34.68
N GLN A 442 -2.14 -7.45 -33.54
CA GLN A 442 -3.24 -7.71 -32.61
C GLN A 442 -3.05 -6.92 -31.30
N PRO A 443 -4.15 -6.44 -30.68
CA PRO A 443 -4.09 -5.80 -29.38
C PRO A 443 -3.69 -6.80 -28.29
N VAL A 444 -2.75 -6.41 -27.44
CA VAL A 444 -2.22 -7.24 -26.35
C VAL A 444 -2.03 -6.43 -25.07
N LEU A 445 -1.97 -7.14 -23.94
CA LEU A 445 -1.47 -6.61 -22.68
C LEU A 445 -0.07 -7.13 -22.43
N PHE A 446 0.84 -6.25 -22.01
CA PHE A 446 2.13 -6.63 -21.45
C PHE A 446 2.06 -6.55 -19.94
N ILE A 447 2.62 -7.56 -19.27
CA ILE A 447 2.66 -7.64 -17.81
C ILE A 447 4.12 -7.81 -17.38
N ALA A 448 4.59 -6.90 -16.53
CA ALA A 448 5.84 -7.08 -15.80
C ALA A 448 5.57 -7.99 -14.60
N ASP A 449 5.95 -9.27 -14.74
CA ASP A 449 5.74 -10.29 -13.73
C ASP A 449 6.99 -10.42 -12.85
N SER A 450 7.00 -9.65 -11.75
CA SER A 450 8.23 -9.25 -11.08
C SER A 450 8.93 -10.39 -10.37
N ASN A 451 8.21 -11.24 -9.62
CA ASN A 451 8.83 -12.33 -8.87
C ASN A 451 9.30 -13.48 -9.77
N SER A 452 8.75 -13.63 -10.98
CA SER A 452 9.24 -14.55 -12.00
C SER A 452 10.37 -13.95 -12.85
N SER A 453 10.60 -12.63 -12.72
CA SER A 453 11.56 -11.87 -13.52
C SER A 453 11.35 -12.04 -15.02
N SER A 454 10.09 -11.93 -15.44
CA SER A 454 9.66 -12.11 -16.82
C SER A 454 8.70 -11.01 -17.27
N ILE A 455 8.58 -10.84 -18.60
CA ILE A 455 7.50 -10.08 -19.21
C ILE A 455 6.55 -11.07 -19.89
N ARG A 456 5.26 -10.94 -19.58
CA ARG A 456 4.19 -11.79 -20.11
C ARG A 456 3.36 -11.01 -21.11
N VAL A 457 2.79 -11.73 -22.08
CA VAL A 457 1.83 -11.17 -23.05
C VAL A 457 0.50 -11.84 -22.89
N VAL A 458 -0.58 -11.06 -22.88
CA VAL A 458 -1.94 -11.57 -22.97
C VAL A 458 -2.58 -11.08 -24.25
N THR A 459 -3.03 -12.01 -25.09
CA THR A 459 -3.75 -11.65 -26.32
C THR A 459 -5.15 -11.18 -25.95
N LEU A 460 -5.49 -9.93 -26.27
CA LEU A 460 -6.77 -9.36 -25.84
C LEU A 460 -7.98 -10.07 -26.48
N GLN A 461 -7.84 -10.67 -27.65
CA GLN A 461 -8.94 -11.35 -28.32
C GLN A 461 -9.45 -12.60 -27.56
N ASN A 462 -8.58 -13.31 -26.84
CA ASN A 462 -8.90 -14.63 -26.30
C ASN A 462 -8.32 -14.93 -24.90
N GLY A 463 -7.57 -14.01 -24.30
CA GLY A 463 -7.02 -14.18 -22.95
C GLY A 463 -5.83 -15.13 -22.83
N THR A 464 -5.29 -15.63 -23.95
CA THR A 464 -4.12 -16.52 -23.91
C THR A 464 -2.91 -15.80 -23.33
N VAL A 465 -2.32 -16.38 -22.28
CA VAL A 465 -1.13 -15.86 -21.59
C VAL A 465 0.11 -16.58 -22.08
N THR A 466 1.08 -15.81 -22.60
CA THR A 466 2.36 -16.32 -23.11
C THR A 466 3.55 -15.58 -22.51
N ASN A 467 4.74 -16.15 -22.67
CA ASN A 467 6.00 -15.51 -22.28
C ASN A 467 6.49 -14.66 -23.45
N LEU A 468 6.92 -13.42 -23.16
CA LEU A 468 7.67 -12.60 -24.11
C LEU A 468 9.17 -12.85 -23.93
N ILE A 469 9.66 -12.60 -22.72
CA ILE A 469 11.06 -12.68 -22.34
C ILE A 469 11.21 -12.98 -20.84
N GLY A 470 12.39 -13.47 -20.44
CA GLY A 470 12.73 -13.65 -19.03
C GLY A 470 12.07 -14.87 -18.38
N GLY A 471 12.42 -15.12 -17.12
CA GLY A 471 11.97 -16.29 -16.36
C GLY A 471 12.56 -17.62 -16.84
N ASP A 472 11.86 -18.71 -16.52
CA ASP A 472 12.22 -20.09 -16.85
C ASP A 472 11.06 -20.82 -17.55
N THR A 473 11.41 -21.89 -18.26
CA THR A 473 10.47 -22.88 -18.77
C THR A 473 9.78 -23.67 -17.65
N ASP A 474 10.43 -23.90 -16.51
CA ASP A 474 9.79 -24.47 -15.33
C ASP A 474 8.94 -23.39 -14.64
N PRO A 475 7.59 -23.55 -14.61
CA PRO A 475 6.70 -22.57 -14.00
C PRO A 475 6.92 -22.40 -12.49
N LYS A 476 7.61 -23.32 -11.80
CA LYS A 476 7.89 -23.20 -10.37
C LYS A 476 9.23 -22.51 -10.08
N ASN A 477 10.10 -22.34 -11.08
CA ASN A 477 11.39 -21.71 -10.89
C ASN A 477 11.28 -20.18 -10.91
N LEU A 478 11.07 -19.58 -9.72
CA LEU A 478 11.04 -18.13 -9.52
C LEU A 478 12.43 -17.51 -9.22
N SER A 479 13.51 -18.26 -9.48
CA SER A 479 14.90 -17.82 -9.28
C SER A 479 15.67 -17.65 -10.59
N ALA A 480 14.99 -17.75 -11.75
CA ALA A 480 15.59 -17.57 -13.08
C ALA A 480 15.76 -16.10 -13.48
N PHE A 481 16.34 -15.31 -12.58
CA PHE A 481 16.67 -13.90 -12.81
C PHE A 481 18.12 -13.72 -13.26
N GLY A 482 18.46 -12.52 -13.72
CA GLY A 482 19.81 -12.14 -14.14
C GLY A 482 19.79 -10.90 -15.01
N ASP A 483 20.89 -10.61 -15.71
CA ASP A 483 20.99 -9.45 -16.60
C ASP A 483 21.61 -9.88 -17.93
N LEU A 484 20.77 -10.42 -18.81
CA LEU A 484 21.18 -10.88 -20.13
C LEU A 484 20.21 -10.36 -21.18
N ASP A 485 20.76 -9.82 -22.26
CA ASP A 485 20.00 -9.47 -23.46
C ASP A 485 19.80 -10.74 -24.31
N GLY A 486 18.74 -10.78 -25.12
CA GLY A 486 18.37 -11.97 -25.88
C GLY A 486 16.87 -12.07 -26.16
N SER A 487 16.41 -13.25 -26.57
CA SER A 487 15.00 -13.51 -26.87
C SER A 487 14.42 -14.62 -26.00
N GLY A 488 13.11 -14.57 -25.74
CA GLY A 488 12.40 -15.53 -24.89
C GLY A 488 13.09 -15.73 -23.54
N PHE A 489 13.22 -16.99 -23.14
CA PHE A 489 13.88 -17.37 -21.87
C PHE A 489 15.40 -17.13 -21.85
N ASN A 490 16.06 -16.81 -22.97
CA ASN A 490 17.50 -16.50 -22.97
C ASN A 490 17.78 -15.09 -22.45
N ALA A 491 16.84 -14.16 -22.63
CA ALA A 491 16.89 -12.89 -21.94
C ALA A 491 16.69 -13.11 -20.43
N LYS A 492 17.40 -12.33 -19.61
CA LYS A 492 17.25 -12.33 -18.15
C LYS A 492 17.04 -10.90 -17.66
N LEU A 493 16.08 -10.79 -16.75
CA LEU A 493 15.70 -9.59 -16.01
C LEU A 493 15.85 -9.87 -14.51
N GLN A 494 15.79 -8.83 -13.69
CA GLN A 494 15.73 -8.95 -12.24
C GLN A 494 14.66 -8.01 -11.68
N HIS A 495 13.56 -8.61 -11.23
CA HIS A 495 12.44 -7.91 -10.59
C HIS A 495 11.91 -6.69 -11.39
N PRO A 496 11.54 -6.85 -12.67
CA PRO A 496 11.04 -5.75 -13.49
C PRO A 496 9.71 -5.23 -12.94
N LEU A 497 9.53 -3.91 -12.89
CA LEU A 497 8.35 -3.28 -12.28
C LEU A 497 7.48 -2.50 -13.26
N GLY A 498 8.07 -1.88 -14.29
CA GLY A 498 7.35 -1.02 -15.22
C GLY A 498 7.50 -1.49 -16.66
N VAL A 499 6.44 -1.30 -17.42
CA VAL A 499 6.37 -1.52 -18.87
C VAL A 499 5.65 -0.35 -19.52
N ALA A 500 6.15 0.12 -20.68
CA ALA A 500 5.40 1.04 -21.53
C ALA A 500 5.67 0.74 -23.01
N PHE A 501 4.61 0.73 -23.80
CA PHE A 501 4.67 0.45 -25.22
C PHE A 501 4.73 1.74 -26.04
N HIS A 502 5.72 1.86 -26.91
CA HIS A 502 5.82 2.96 -27.87
C HIS A 502 5.28 2.53 -29.22
N TYR A 503 4.08 3.00 -29.56
CA TYR A 503 3.36 2.61 -30.78
C TYR A 503 4.11 2.93 -32.06
N SER A 504 4.67 4.15 -32.18
CA SER A 504 5.32 4.61 -33.41
C SER A 504 6.55 3.79 -33.80
N SER A 505 7.31 3.29 -32.82
CA SER A 505 8.49 2.45 -33.09
C SER A 505 8.23 0.95 -32.90
N SER A 506 7.04 0.55 -32.44
CA SER A 506 6.74 -0.85 -32.04
C SER A 506 7.79 -1.42 -31.08
N GLN A 507 8.08 -0.67 -30.00
CA GLN A 507 9.04 -1.08 -28.98
C GLN A 507 8.36 -1.12 -27.61
N LEU A 508 8.62 -2.15 -26.84
CA LEU A 508 8.24 -2.22 -25.43
C LEU A 508 9.44 -1.81 -24.58
N TYR A 509 9.30 -0.77 -23.76
CA TYR A 509 10.31 -0.35 -22.79
C TYR A 509 9.99 -0.94 -21.42
N ILE A 510 11.03 -1.33 -20.69
CA ILE A 510 10.96 -2.05 -19.42
C ILE A 510 11.93 -1.39 -18.44
N THR A 511 11.47 -1.15 -17.22
CA THR A 511 12.37 -0.91 -16.09
C THR A 511 12.79 -2.24 -15.49
N ASP A 512 14.04 -2.61 -15.76
CA ASP A 512 14.67 -3.78 -15.17
C ASP A 512 15.27 -3.39 -13.82
N THR A 513 14.36 -3.23 -12.86
CA THR A 513 14.52 -2.47 -11.61
C THR A 513 15.79 -2.83 -10.86
N PHE A 514 15.99 -4.11 -10.54
CA PHE A 514 17.11 -4.54 -9.69
C PHE A 514 18.42 -4.70 -10.47
N ASN A 515 18.36 -4.74 -11.80
CA ASN A 515 19.56 -4.54 -12.62
C ASN A 515 19.91 -3.06 -12.79
N ASN A 516 19.09 -2.14 -12.27
CA ASN A 516 19.27 -0.69 -12.35
C ASN A 516 19.36 -0.18 -13.80
N LYS A 517 18.56 -0.78 -14.69
CA LYS A 517 18.61 -0.56 -16.14
C LYS A 517 17.24 -0.29 -16.74
N LEU A 518 17.27 0.32 -17.92
CA LEU A 518 16.18 0.26 -18.88
C LEU A 518 16.50 -0.82 -19.90
N LYS A 519 15.50 -1.63 -20.26
CA LYS A 519 15.56 -2.54 -21.40
C LYS A 519 14.47 -2.18 -22.39
N ARG A 520 14.66 -2.61 -23.63
CA ARG A 520 13.63 -2.55 -24.68
C ARG A 520 13.50 -3.88 -25.39
N VAL A 521 12.29 -4.19 -25.84
CA VAL A 521 11.99 -5.32 -26.72
C VAL A 521 11.48 -4.78 -28.04
N ASP A 522 12.16 -5.17 -29.10
CA ASP A 522 11.68 -4.91 -30.45
C ASP A 522 10.55 -5.89 -30.78
N MET A 523 9.37 -5.37 -31.10
CA MET A 523 8.17 -6.20 -31.23
C MET A 523 8.04 -6.91 -32.58
N ASN A 524 8.92 -6.59 -33.54
CA ASN A 524 9.02 -7.31 -34.80
C ASN A 524 9.95 -8.53 -34.69
N THR A 525 11.00 -8.42 -33.86
CA THR A 525 12.02 -9.47 -33.70
C THR A 525 11.91 -10.25 -32.39
N HIS A 526 11.18 -9.72 -31.40
CA HIS A 526 11.09 -10.21 -30.02
C HIS A 526 12.45 -10.32 -29.31
N VAL A 527 13.40 -9.47 -29.69
CA VAL A 527 14.72 -9.40 -29.05
C VAL A 527 14.72 -8.29 -28.00
N CYS A 528 15.08 -8.67 -26.77
CA CYS A 528 15.35 -7.76 -25.67
C CYS A 528 16.80 -7.28 -25.70
N SER A 529 17.01 -5.98 -25.52
CA SER A 529 18.31 -5.35 -25.39
C SER A 529 18.33 -4.28 -24.30
N SER A 530 19.48 -4.09 -23.67
CA SER A 530 19.72 -2.98 -22.75
C SER A 530 19.61 -1.64 -23.51
N TYR A 531 18.80 -0.72 -22.98
CA TYR A 531 18.57 0.59 -23.56
C TYR A 531 19.41 1.65 -22.82
N PHE A 532 20.53 2.02 -23.43
CA PHE A 532 21.44 3.02 -22.88
C PHE A 532 21.07 4.42 -23.38
N VAL A 533 20.99 5.36 -22.44
CA VAL A 533 20.72 6.78 -22.73
C VAL A 533 21.85 7.66 -22.23
N THR A 534 22.10 8.75 -22.94
CA THR A 534 23.18 9.70 -22.65
C THR A 534 22.71 10.74 -21.63
N ASP A 535 23.36 10.83 -20.47
CA ASP A 535 23.04 11.80 -19.42
C ASP A 535 23.66 13.17 -19.73
N ILE A 536 22.85 14.16 -20.09
CA ILE A 536 23.37 15.47 -20.46
C ILE A 536 23.60 16.40 -19.25
N ASP A 537 23.14 16.03 -18.05
CA ASP A 537 23.33 16.81 -16.82
C ASP A 537 24.71 16.56 -16.18
N THR A 538 25.37 15.45 -16.49
CA THR A 538 26.69 15.11 -15.92
C THR A 538 27.85 15.83 -16.62
N LYS A 539 28.68 16.54 -15.84
CA LYS A 539 29.91 17.17 -16.35
C LYS A 539 30.95 16.08 -16.64
N LYS A 540 31.49 16.05 -17.87
CA LYS A 540 32.55 15.11 -18.30
C LYS A 540 33.68 15.01 -17.26
N GLN A 541 33.85 13.85 -16.64
CA GLN A 541 35.16 13.43 -16.14
C GLN A 541 35.92 12.76 -17.29
N ARG A 542 37.22 12.99 -17.42
CA ARG A 542 38.03 12.46 -18.54
C ARG A 542 38.01 10.93 -18.51
N GLY A 543 37.37 10.31 -19.52
CA GLY A 543 37.47 8.87 -19.81
C GLY A 543 36.24 8.02 -19.48
N GLU A 544 35.18 8.58 -18.88
CA GLU A 544 33.95 7.82 -18.60
C GLU A 544 32.89 7.97 -19.72
N LEU A 545 32.18 6.87 -20.00
CA LEU A 545 31.00 6.88 -20.88
C LEU A 545 29.87 7.66 -20.21
N ASN A 546 29.23 8.56 -20.97
CA ASN A 546 28.20 9.48 -20.48
C ASN A 546 26.81 8.80 -20.31
N SER A 547 26.77 7.52 -19.93
CA SER A 547 25.53 6.76 -19.81
C SER A 547 24.83 7.05 -18.49
N ALA A 548 23.53 7.31 -18.53
CA ALA A 548 22.75 7.55 -17.35
C ALA A 548 22.71 6.34 -16.42
N LYS A 549 22.87 6.60 -15.12
CA LYS A 549 22.77 5.58 -14.06
C LYS A 549 21.43 5.68 -13.37
N PHE A 550 20.68 4.59 -13.31
CA PHE A 550 19.43 4.48 -12.55
C PHE A 550 19.69 3.78 -11.21
N ASN A 551 18.75 3.86 -10.29
CA ASN A 551 18.78 3.15 -9.02
C ASN A 551 17.34 2.74 -8.64
N GLU A 552 17.02 1.46 -8.86
CA GLU A 552 15.67 0.90 -8.79
C GLU A 552 14.62 1.71 -9.57
N PRO A 553 14.79 1.92 -10.89
CA PRO A 553 13.76 2.60 -11.66
C PRO A 553 12.45 1.77 -11.61
N GLN A 554 11.33 2.40 -11.27
CA GLN A 554 10.03 1.72 -11.09
C GLN A 554 9.10 1.94 -12.28
N GLY A 555 8.16 2.87 -12.19
CA GLY A 555 7.23 3.18 -13.26
C GLY A 555 7.89 3.95 -14.40
N LEU A 556 7.36 3.74 -15.61
CA LEU A 556 7.66 4.56 -16.78
C LEU A 556 6.38 4.85 -17.56
N THR A 557 6.36 5.97 -18.27
CA THR A 557 5.30 6.30 -19.24
C THR A 557 5.89 6.99 -20.45
N ILE A 558 5.17 6.94 -21.56
CA ILE A 558 5.60 7.52 -22.83
C ILE A 558 4.52 8.48 -23.30
N PHE A 559 4.95 9.68 -23.66
CA PHE A 559 4.10 10.70 -24.27
C PHE A 559 4.87 11.31 -25.43
N ASP A 560 4.32 11.12 -26.63
CA ASP A 560 4.96 11.54 -27.88
C ASP A 560 6.39 10.96 -28.00
N HIS A 561 7.41 11.80 -28.20
CA HIS A 561 8.81 11.39 -28.29
C HIS A 561 9.53 11.34 -26.92
N PHE A 562 8.82 11.59 -25.81
CA PHE A 562 9.39 11.59 -24.47
C PHE A 562 8.97 10.38 -23.65
N MET A 563 9.95 9.78 -22.95
CA MET A 563 9.71 8.77 -21.93
C MET A 563 10.08 9.33 -20.56
N PHE A 564 9.18 9.20 -19.59
CA PHE A 564 9.42 9.58 -18.21
C PHE A 564 9.64 8.33 -17.38
N VAL A 565 10.60 8.37 -16.46
CA VAL A 565 10.99 7.24 -15.61
C VAL A 565 11.08 7.70 -14.16
N ALA A 566 10.41 6.98 -13.27
CA ALA A 566 10.54 7.14 -11.82
C ALA A 566 11.83 6.44 -11.34
N ASP A 567 12.87 7.21 -11.06
CA ASP A 567 14.17 6.72 -10.59
C ASP A 567 14.21 6.72 -9.05
N LYS A 568 13.60 5.67 -8.48
CA LYS A 568 13.10 5.59 -7.10
C LYS A 568 14.12 5.96 -6.04
N ASN A 569 15.22 5.22 -5.94
CA ASN A 569 16.21 5.40 -4.87
C ASN A 569 17.01 6.70 -5.06
N ASN A 570 17.03 7.26 -6.28
CA ASN A 570 17.59 8.58 -6.53
C ASN A 570 16.60 9.71 -6.18
N SER A 571 15.33 9.39 -5.89
CA SER A 571 14.24 10.36 -5.70
C SER A 571 14.12 11.36 -6.84
N HIS A 572 14.32 10.89 -8.08
CA HIS A 572 14.30 11.71 -9.28
C HIS A 572 13.27 11.19 -10.29
N ILE A 573 12.72 12.11 -11.07
CA ILE A 573 12.07 11.78 -12.34
C ILE A 573 13.04 12.10 -13.46
N LYS A 574 13.20 11.16 -14.39
CA LYS A 574 14.06 11.30 -15.55
C LYS A 574 13.22 11.38 -16.81
N ARG A 575 13.45 12.41 -17.63
CA ARG A 575 12.84 12.56 -18.96
C ARG A 575 13.87 12.19 -20.01
N ILE A 576 13.52 11.20 -20.81
CA ILE A 576 14.30 10.66 -21.90
C ILE A 576 13.69 11.12 -23.21
N ASP A 577 14.52 11.69 -24.08
CA ASP A 577 14.20 11.96 -25.47
C ASP A 577 14.50 10.69 -26.28
N LEU A 578 13.45 10.06 -26.82
CA LEU A 578 13.56 8.78 -27.53
C LEU A 578 14.21 8.92 -28.90
N ASP A 579 14.13 10.09 -29.54
CA ASP A 579 14.71 10.35 -30.86
C ASP A 579 16.23 10.53 -30.77
N HIS A 580 16.69 11.24 -29.73
CA HIS A 580 18.10 11.55 -29.52
C HIS A 580 18.81 10.58 -28.57
N GLY A 581 18.07 9.77 -27.81
CA GLY A 581 18.62 8.86 -26.80
C GLY A 581 19.34 9.61 -25.66
N THR A 582 18.81 10.77 -25.28
CA THR A 582 19.36 11.61 -24.20
C THR A 582 18.43 11.66 -23.01
N VAL A 583 18.96 11.92 -21.82
CA VAL A 583 18.17 12.03 -20.59
C VAL A 583 18.55 13.25 -19.79
N ILE A 584 17.52 13.86 -19.19
CA ILE A 584 17.65 14.91 -18.19
C ILE A 584 16.91 14.53 -16.93
N ARG A 585 17.34 15.11 -15.82
CA ARG A 585 16.55 15.12 -14.58
C ARG A 585 15.46 16.20 -14.67
N CYS A 586 14.21 15.81 -14.46
CA CYS A 586 13.12 16.76 -14.25
C CYS A 586 13.33 17.51 -12.93
N ARG A 587 13.08 18.82 -12.94
CA ARG A 587 13.10 19.66 -11.76
C ARG A 587 11.69 20.14 -11.51
N PHE A 588 11.17 19.86 -10.33
CA PHE A 588 9.86 20.33 -9.91
C PHE A 588 10.05 21.57 -9.03
N ASP A 589 9.45 22.67 -9.45
CA ASP A 589 9.50 23.91 -8.69
C ASP A 589 8.28 23.99 -7.76
N LEU A 590 8.55 23.91 -6.46
CA LEU A 590 7.54 24.04 -5.39
C LEU A 590 7.42 25.49 -4.88
N SER A 591 8.21 26.42 -5.41
CA SER A 591 8.29 27.79 -4.89
C SER A 591 7.03 28.62 -5.19
N GLU A 592 6.27 28.29 -6.24
CA GLU A 592 4.97 28.94 -6.50
C GLU A 592 3.85 28.39 -5.60
N THR A 593 3.88 27.11 -5.21
CA THR A 593 2.87 26.49 -4.33
C THR A 593 3.04 26.88 -2.85
N LEU A 594 4.25 27.23 -2.41
CA LEU A 594 4.51 27.73 -1.05
C LEU A 594 4.24 29.23 -0.87
N ASN A 595 4.08 29.98 -1.97
CA ASN A 595 3.83 31.43 -1.94
C ASN A 595 2.36 31.82 -2.14
N GLU A 596 1.48 30.83 -2.30
CA GLU A 596 0.04 31.04 -2.19
C GLU A 596 -0.43 30.73 -0.75
N GLU A 597 0.06 31.48 0.23
CA GLU A 597 -0.88 32.08 1.18
C GLU A 597 -1.77 33.03 0.36
N ARG A 598 -2.65 32.47 -0.48
CA ARG A 598 -3.81 33.22 -0.95
C ARG A 598 -4.58 33.53 0.32
N SER A 599 -4.47 34.77 0.75
CA SER A 599 -5.26 35.36 1.83
C SER A 599 -6.65 34.75 1.79
N PHE A 600 -7.06 34.07 2.86
CA PHE A 600 -8.40 33.56 3.07
C PHE A 600 -9.37 34.76 3.01
N GLY A 601 -9.79 35.09 1.81
CA GLY A 601 -10.74 36.14 1.50
C GLY A 601 -12.12 35.53 1.42
N SER A 602 -12.77 35.48 2.58
CA SER A 602 -14.19 35.25 2.88
C SER A 602 -14.43 33.98 3.72
N LYS A 603 -14.75 34.18 5.00
CA LYS A 603 -15.36 33.16 5.86
C LYS A 603 -16.55 32.55 5.12
N GLN A 604 -16.55 31.25 4.87
CA GLN A 604 -17.71 30.55 4.31
C GLN A 604 -18.48 29.88 5.44
N ALA A 605 -19.72 30.33 5.65
CA ALA A 605 -20.69 29.62 6.48
C ALA A 605 -21.47 28.63 5.60
N TYR A 606 -21.60 27.39 6.06
CA TYR A 606 -22.40 26.36 5.39
C TYR A 606 -23.78 26.28 6.06
N LEU A 607 -24.83 26.17 5.25
CA LEU A 607 -26.21 25.97 5.69
C LEU A 607 -26.62 24.52 5.37
N ALA A 608 -26.88 23.71 6.40
CA ALA A 608 -27.47 22.39 6.24
C ALA A 608 -28.93 22.42 6.72
N ILE A 609 -29.86 22.01 5.85
CA ILE A 609 -31.29 21.85 6.20
C ILE A 609 -31.57 20.35 6.26
N LEU A 610 -31.86 19.84 7.46
CA LEU A 610 -32.34 18.47 7.64
C LEU A 610 -33.83 18.40 7.31
N LEU A 611 -34.16 17.62 6.28
CA LEU A 611 -35.54 17.34 5.91
C LEU A 611 -36.07 16.14 6.71
N PRO A 612 -37.32 16.17 7.21
CA PRO A 612 -37.97 14.99 7.76
C PRO A 612 -38.04 13.84 6.73
N ASP A 613 -38.03 12.60 7.21
CA ASP A 613 -38.03 11.36 6.39
C ASP A 613 -39.19 11.24 5.38
N THR A 614 -40.20 12.11 5.46
CA THR A 614 -41.34 12.18 4.54
C THR A 614 -41.06 12.97 3.25
N PHE A 615 -39.86 13.56 3.11
CA PHE A 615 -39.47 14.37 1.96
C PHE A 615 -38.18 13.86 1.30
N GLN A 616 -38.10 13.95 -0.03
CA GLN A 616 -36.95 13.53 -0.81
C GLN A 616 -36.38 14.67 -1.63
N LEU A 617 -35.06 14.86 -1.58
CA LEU A 617 -34.33 15.80 -2.42
C LEU A 617 -33.93 15.09 -3.73
N ARG A 618 -34.34 15.65 -4.87
CA ARG A 618 -33.89 15.22 -6.19
C ARG A 618 -32.99 16.28 -6.83
N ASP A 619 -31.87 15.80 -7.36
CA ASP A 619 -30.95 16.60 -8.15
C ASP A 619 -31.49 16.70 -9.59
N GLY A 620 -31.73 17.93 -10.05
CA GLY A 620 -32.12 18.22 -11.42
C GLY A 620 -30.87 18.33 -12.28
N ASN A 621 -30.84 17.66 -13.43
CA ASN A 621 -29.73 17.78 -14.38
C ASN A 621 -29.62 19.21 -14.91
N THR A 622 -28.89 20.09 -14.18
CA THR A 622 -28.36 21.44 -14.50
C THR A 622 -28.26 22.35 -13.26
N GLY A 623 -27.68 21.87 -12.15
CA GLY A 623 -27.42 22.74 -10.98
C GLY A 623 -28.69 23.27 -10.30
N THR A 624 -29.79 22.54 -10.44
CA THR A 624 -31.06 22.80 -9.76
C THR A 624 -31.36 21.66 -8.82
N TRP A 625 -31.99 21.95 -7.69
CA TRP A 625 -32.49 20.93 -6.79
C TRP A 625 -34.00 21.04 -6.66
N THR A 626 -34.66 19.95 -6.31
CA THR A 626 -36.11 19.89 -6.10
C THR A 626 -36.42 19.04 -4.86
N ILE A 627 -37.28 19.52 -3.96
CA ILE A 627 -37.80 18.73 -2.85
C ILE A 627 -39.20 18.23 -3.22
N GLU A 628 -39.40 16.92 -3.13
CA GLU A 628 -40.68 16.25 -3.38
C GLU A 628 -41.22 15.62 -2.08
N ASP A 629 -42.54 15.53 -1.93
CA ASP A 629 -43.13 14.65 -0.90
C ASP A 629 -43.05 13.18 -1.30
N GLN A 630 -43.41 12.31 -0.36
CA GLN A 630 -43.50 10.86 -0.53
C GLN A 630 -44.42 10.38 -1.68
N ASP A 631 -45.31 11.23 -2.20
CA ASP A 631 -46.20 10.93 -3.33
C ASP A 631 -45.61 11.45 -4.66
N GLY A 632 -44.40 12.00 -4.64
CA GLY A 632 -43.70 12.54 -5.82
C GLY A 632 -44.19 13.93 -6.23
N PHE A 633 -44.91 14.64 -5.35
CA PHE A 633 -45.30 16.03 -5.62
C PHE A 633 -44.17 16.99 -5.27
N LYS A 634 -43.78 17.79 -6.26
CA LYS A 634 -42.80 18.86 -6.13
C LYS A 634 -43.29 19.97 -5.19
N ILE A 635 -42.54 20.22 -4.12
CA ILE A 635 -42.84 21.20 -3.07
C ILE A 635 -42.11 22.51 -3.32
N CYS A 636 -40.81 22.44 -3.63
CA CYS A 636 -39.99 23.59 -4.03
C CYS A 636 -38.81 23.15 -4.89
N ASP A 637 -38.26 24.11 -5.63
CA ASP A 637 -37.03 23.98 -6.40
C ASP A 637 -36.20 25.26 -6.36
N GLY A 638 -34.89 25.10 -6.50
CA GLY A 638 -33.95 26.23 -6.54
C GLY A 638 -32.81 25.99 -7.51
N GLU A 639 -32.27 27.07 -8.06
CA GLU A 639 -30.97 27.09 -8.74
C GLU A 639 -29.86 27.31 -7.72
N LEU A 640 -28.78 26.54 -7.81
CA LEU A 640 -27.55 26.73 -7.02
C LEU A 640 -26.81 27.98 -7.51
N THR A 641 -27.36 29.17 -7.31
CA THR A 641 -26.63 30.45 -7.30
C THR A 641 -27.59 31.61 -7.00
N ARG A 642 -27.82 31.91 -5.71
CA ARG A 642 -28.19 33.28 -5.30
C ARG A 642 -27.77 33.54 -3.84
N TYR A 643 -26.53 33.95 -3.69
CA TYR A 643 -26.05 34.63 -2.49
C TYR A 643 -26.59 36.07 -2.54
N MET A 644 -27.46 36.45 -1.62
CA MET A 644 -27.66 37.87 -1.29
C MET A 644 -27.12 38.10 0.12
N SER A 645 -26.41 39.21 0.27
CA SER A 645 -25.52 39.58 1.38
C SER A 645 -26.00 39.24 2.79
N ASP A 646 -25.01 38.94 3.65
CA ASP A 646 -25.00 38.77 5.10
C ASP A 646 -26.33 39.04 5.83
N GLN A 647 -26.96 37.94 6.25
CA GLN A 647 -28.05 37.81 7.23
C GLN A 647 -29.51 37.72 6.75
N MET A 648 -29.81 37.44 5.48
CA MET A 648 -31.15 36.97 5.09
C MET A 648 -31.11 35.88 4.02
N LEU A 649 -31.74 34.75 4.28
CA LEU A 649 -32.15 33.78 3.26
C LEU A 649 -33.61 34.08 2.91
N LEU A 650 -33.91 34.27 1.63
CA LEU A 650 -35.27 34.46 1.12
C LEU A 650 -35.58 33.30 0.19
N ASP A 651 -36.63 32.53 0.47
CA ASP A 651 -37.07 31.45 -0.41
C ASP A 651 -38.59 31.46 -0.59
N TYR A 652 -39.06 30.98 -1.74
CA TYR A 652 -40.42 31.19 -2.25
C TYR A 652 -41.26 29.91 -2.18
N ILE A 653 -42.48 29.97 -1.63
CA ILE A 653 -43.43 28.84 -1.62
C ILE A 653 -44.78 29.27 -2.22
N PRO A 654 -45.29 28.59 -3.27
CA PRO A 654 -46.63 28.83 -3.83
C PRO A 654 -47.79 28.51 -2.85
N ARG A 655 -48.90 29.24 -2.95
CA ARG A 655 -49.96 29.40 -1.93
C ARG A 655 -50.90 28.20 -1.70
N ASP A 656 -50.66 27.06 -2.34
CA ASP A 656 -51.70 26.03 -2.54
C ASP A 656 -51.84 25.04 -1.37
N LYS A 657 -50.94 25.05 -0.37
CA LYS A 657 -51.03 24.21 0.82
C LYS A 657 -50.66 25.02 2.07
N GLN A 658 -51.57 25.08 3.05
CA GLN A 658 -51.30 25.63 4.38
C GLN A 658 -50.18 24.83 5.06
N VAL A 659 -48.94 25.33 5.01
CA VAL A 659 -47.84 24.80 5.82
C VAL A 659 -47.87 25.50 7.17
N ALA A 660 -48.70 25.01 8.08
CA ALA A 660 -48.69 25.46 9.45
C ALA A 660 -47.48 24.82 10.17
N HIS A 661 -46.44 25.63 10.38
CA HIS A 661 -45.25 25.35 11.19
C HIS A 661 -44.23 24.39 10.57
N LEU A 662 -43.18 24.96 9.97
CA LEU A 662 -41.93 24.23 9.71
C LEU A 662 -41.00 24.41 10.92
N LYS A 663 -40.64 23.29 11.55
CA LYS A 663 -39.52 23.23 12.49
C LYS A 663 -38.27 22.86 11.72
N TYR A 664 -37.19 23.60 11.93
CA TYR A 664 -35.89 23.29 11.34
C TYR A 664 -34.81 23.33 12.42
N GLU A 665 -33.78 22.53 12.20
CA GLU A 665 -32.55 22.56 12.99
C GLU A 665 -31.48 23.23 12.12
N LEU A 666 -30.91 24.33 12.64
CA LEU A 666 -29.86 25.10 12.01
C LEU A 666 -28.53 24.78 12.70
N VAL A 667 -27.57 24.24 11.95
CA VAL A 667 -26.22 24.00 12.46
C VAL A 667 -25.28 24.99 11.80
N ILE A 668 -24.72 25.90 12.60
CA ILE A 668 -23.70 26.85 12.15
C ILE A 668 -22.36 26.37 12.70
N CYS A 669 -21.40 26.10 11.81
CA CYS A 669 -20.04 25.73 12.20
C CYS A 669 -19.06 26.84 11.80
N GLU A 670 -18.31 27.36 12.77
CA GLU A 670 -17.11 28.18 12.55
C GLU A 670 -15.92 27.49 13.23
N ASP A 671 -14.81 27.30 12.49
CA ASP A 671 -13.50 26.86 12.98
C ASP A 671 -13.57 25.74 14.05
N ASP A 672 -14.11 24.58 13.66
CA ASP A 672 -14.27 23.36 14.47
C ASP A 672 -15.24 23.44 15.66
N LYS A 673 -16.04 24.51 15.78
CA LYS A 673 -17.17 24.59 16.72
C LYS A 673 -18.49 24.69 15.98
N CYS A 674 -19.29 23.63 16.08
CA CYS A 674 -20.67 23.63 15.58
C CYS A 674 -21.63 24.00 16.72
N THR A 675 -22.45 25.02 16.47
CA THR A 675 -23.54 25.42 17.37
C THR A 675 -24.85 25.03 16.72
N MET A 676 -25.64 24.21 17.42
CA MET A 676 -27.00 23.86 16.98
C MET A 676 -27.99 24.89 17.51
N MET A 677 -28.84 25.40 16.63
CA MET A 677 -29.94 26.29 16.96
C MET A 677 -31.24 25.72 16.40
N ASN A 678 -32.27 25.67 17.23
CA ASN A 678 -33.59 25.23 16.81
C ASN A 678 -34.44 26.47 16.53
N GLY A 679 -35.10 26.49 15.36
CA GLY A 679 -35.94 27.61 14.95
C GLY A 679 -37.35 27.18 14.55
N GLU A 680 -38.30 28.08 14.72
CA GLU A 680 -39.65 27.95 14.15
C GLU A 680 -39.85 29.05 13.10
N VAL A 681 -40.38 28.67 11.94
CA VAL A 681 -40.73 29.62 10.89
C VAL A 681 -42.16 30.13 11.12
N GLN A 682 -42.35 31.45 11.19
CA GLN A 682 -43.67 32.10 11.25
C GLN A 682 -43.87 33.04 10.04
N PRO A 683 -45.04 33.02 9.39
CA PRO A 683 -45.33 33.89 8.26
C PRO A 683 -45.43 35.36 8.72
N VAL A 684 -44.79 36.27 7.99
CA VAL A 684 -44.63 37.68 8.43
C VAL A 684 -45.59 38.65 7.74
N ASN A 685 -46.13 38.32 6.56
CA ASN A 685 -47.19 39.10 5.91
C ASN A 685 -48.00 38.26 4.90
N GLU A 686 -49.32 38.40 4.92
CA GLU A 686 -50.25 37.75 3.99
C GLU A 686 -50.86 38.79 3.04
N THR A 687 -50.16 39.17 1.98
CA THR A 687 -50.78 39.88 0.85
C THR A 687 -50.36 39.26 -0.48
N ASP A 688 -51.17 39.51 -1.51
CA ASP A 688 -51.47 38.52 -2.54
C ASP A 688 -50.27 37.95 -3.30
N SER A 689 -50.29 36.60 -3.35
CA SER A 689 -49.42 35.66 -4.08
C SER A 689 -48.06 35.28 -3.49
N ILE A 690 -47.60 35.86 -2.37
CA ILE A 690 -46.30 35.49 -1.75
C ILE A 690 -46.46 35.39 -0.24
N ILE A 691 -45.93 34.32 0.37
CA ILE A 691 -45.76 34.20 1.83
C ILE A 691 -44.29 34.45 2.13
N GLU A 692 -43.98 35.55 2.80
CA GLU A 692 -42.62 35.87 3.24
C GLU A 692 -42.37 35.27 4.63
N PHE A 693 -41.24 34.59 4.76
CA PHE A 693 -40.72 34.09 6.02
C PHE A 693 -39.43 34.81 6.37
N VAL A 694 -39.31 35.27 7.62
CA VAL A 694 -38.09 35.90 8.13
C VAL A 694 -37.49 34.97 9.18
N ILE A 695 -36.29 34.47 8.90
CA ILE A 695 -35.50 33.71 9.88
C ILE A 695 -34.72 34.73 10.71
N LYS A 696 -35.10 34.88 11.98
CA LYS A 696 -34.38 35.72 12.93
C LYS A 696 -33.38 34.87 13.71
N ILE A 697 -32.09 35.13 13.52
CA ILE A 697 -31.01 34.49 14.26
C ILE A 697 -30.69 35.38 15.46
N ASP A 698 -31.17 35.01 16.65
CA ASP A 698 -30.74 35.68 17.88
C ASP A 698 -29.34 35.14 18.25
N GLN A 699 -28.32 36.02 18.24
CA GLN A 699 -27.00 35.63 18.74
C GLN A 699 -27.06 35.29 20.22
N PRO A 700 -26.32 34.26 20.70
CA PRO A 700 -26.08 34.12 22.12
C PRO A 700 -25.19 35.30 22.55
N GLU A 701 -25.59 36.01 23.60
CA GLU A 701 -24.82 37.11 24.20
C GLU A 701 -23.36 36.68 24.43
N SER A 702 -22.48 37.11 23.55
CA SER A 702 -21.04 37.00 23.71
C SER A 702 -20.61 38.07 24.70
N ASN A 703 -20.50 37.70 25.97
CA ASN A 703 -19.70 38.48 26.88
C ASN A 703 -18.22 38.27 26.52
N THR A 704 -17.62 39.38 26.07
CA THR A 704 -16.20 39.74 26.04
C THR A 704 -15.33 39.30 24.85
N ASN A 705 -15.18 40.31 23.96
CA ASN A 705 -14.05 40.74 23.12
C ASN A 705 -13.26 39.74 22.28
#